data_AF-A0A179FWL6-F1
#
_entry.id   AF-A0A179FWL6-F1
#
_cell.length_a   1.000
_cell.length_b   1.000
_cell.length_c   1.000
_cell.angle_alpha   90.00
_cell.angle_beta   90.00
_cell.angle_gamma   90.00
#
_symmetry.space_group_name_H-M   'P 1'
#
loop_
_entity.id
_entity.type
_entity.pdbx_description
1 polymer ?
#
loop_
_entity_poly.entity_id
_entity_poly.type
_entity_poly.pdbx_seq_one_letter_code
_entity_poly.pdbx_strand_id
1 'polypeptide(L)'
;MPPPPDRSALSPRAIVRDLWTTTLGLPAALLDPTDPDPDPDSDSNGSSGPLVLPGLDGETESTAGVDTEEPALPSSFRIGALAQSVVALAGLTAALVDATRAPASTKLDTETAADAKPGDAPQPASASSPPASAPDTRSSNNNNNSSAAQQQGSNSEGRIRLPKVTVPLRHAVAEFHSERIYTLTAPSQSSSSPSATASSSLPSSGPAPAPPASVHGPVGGLYATPLDGSAVRIHDALPNHARAALDLLGLGGDGPAGAGSKSKGKQHGTDGDSKDDEGHGVGSVSREDIARRVALHTSAQLEHLAHDTPSGAVLYALRSYKQWDAHPQAAHTPDTPILIRRISSPSSSSSGPKPLPPAPNPSPSPSLSSQQGDNHQQQNQQQQHHHPHGCLSGLRVLELSRIIAAPTAGRTLAAHSASILWLTSPTLPSLPALDVDLSRGKRTIQLDLSDPAQRDTLHALVRDADVFIQGYRPGSLAARAGLSPEALARVNPHIVVANLSAFGPEGPWAGRRGFDSLVQTCTGMNVSEAAHRAGRDDDDERGHGSEDHREEDTGAADQQGGHGTAPAALPMPCQALDHASGHLLASGICTALHRRATHGGAYTVDVSLAATARYLRSLGQYSRARGFTPAAEARRVRPPGHAHGQLDGKPDNHNEGCALPPELFETRESGLGTLTALRHSAAVEGRRVGWHVMPKPLGSDEPRWV
;
A
#
# COMPACT_ATOMS: atom_id res chain seq x y z
N MET A 1 -9.19 1.35 -25.87
CA MET A 1 -7.87 0.74 -25.54
C MET A 1 -7.97 -0.76 -25.71
N PRO A 2 -6.87 -1.48 -26.02
CA PRO A 2 -6.88 -2.94 -25.88
C PRO A 2 -7.17 -3.32 -24.42
N PRO A 3 -7.81 -4.49 -24.17
CA PRO A 3 -7.95 -5.03 -22.83
C PRO A 3 -6.57 -5.15 -22.15
N PRO A 4 -6.50 -5.21 -20.81
CA PRO A 4 -5.22 -5.45 -20.14
C PRO A 4 -4.58 -6.76 -20.65
N PRO A 5 -3.25 -6.91 -20.50
CA PRO A 5 -2.56 -8.14 -20.88
C PRO A 5 -3.20 -9.33 -20.18
N ASP A 6 -3.35 -10.46 -20.86
CA ASP A 6 -3.87 -11.65 -20.19
C ASP A 6 -2.80 -12.25 -19.25
N ARG A 7 -3.08 -12.20 -17.96
CA ARG A 7 -2.30 -12.82 -16.88
C ARG A 7 -3.12 -13.85 -16.10
N SER A 8 -4.25 -14.30 -16.66
CA SER A 8 -5.18 -15.23 -16.02
C SER A 8 -4.51 -16.55 -15.59
N ALA A 9 -3.51 -16.99 -16.35
CA ALA A 9 -2.75 -18.22 -16.09
C ALA A 9 -1.61 -18.07 -15.06
N LEU A 10 -1.33 -16.87 -14.54
CA LEU A 10 -0.21 -16.70 -13.60
C LEU A 10 -0.54 -17.26 -12.21
N SER A 11 0.33 -18.11 -11.67
CA SER A 11 0.35 -18.48 -10.25
C SER A 11 0.89 -17.31 -9.38
N PRO A 12 0.68 -17.29 -8.05
CA PRO A 12 1.27 -16.25 -7.17
C PRO A 12 2.78 -16.06 -7.38
N ARG A 13 3.52 -17.16 -7.57
CA ARG A 13 4.96 -17.10 -7.87
C ARG A 13 5.27 -16.44 -9.22
N ALA A 14 4.50 -16.77 -10.26
CA ALA A 14 4.65 -16.16 -11.57
C ALA A 14 4.24 -14.67 -11.57
N ILE A 15 3.25 -14.29 -10.75
CA ILE A 15 2.90 -12.88 -10.51
C ILE A 15 4.09 -12.11 -9.92
N VAL A 16 4.79 -12.68 -8.92
CA VAL A 16 5.99 -12.04 -8.37
C VAL A 16 7.08 -11.90 -9.43
N ARG A 17 7.29 -12.93 -10.26
CA ARG A 17 8.28 -12.90 -11.35
C ARG A 17 7.93 -11.84 -12.40
N ASP A 18 6.66 -11.70 -12.79
CA ASP A 18 6.20 -10.66 -13.73
C ASP A 18 6.40 -9.26 -13.13
N LEU A 19 6.01 -9.04 -11.88
CA LEU A 19 6.26 -7.76 -11.20
C LEU A 19 7.77 -7.47 -11.07
N TRP A 20 8.59 -8.46 -10.76
CA TRP A 20 10.04 -8.31 -10.63
C TRP A 20 10.71 -7.92 -11.95
N THR A 21 10.38 -8.63 -13.02
CA THR A 21 11.05 -8.48 -14.32
C THR A 21 10.42 -7.38 -15.17
N THR A 22 9.12 -7.44 -15.40
CA THR A 22 8.38 -6.52 -16.28
C THR A 22 8.14 -5.17 -15.61
N THR A 23 7.73 -5.16 -14.34
CA THR A 23 7.37 -3.91 -13.64
C THR A 23 8.59 -3.22 -13.02
N LEU A 24 9.41 -3.95 -12.26
CA LEU A 24 10.58 -3.39 -11.58
C LEU A 24 11.84 -3.37 -12.44
N GLY A 25 11.85 -4.04 -13.60
CA GLY A 25 13.01 -4.09 -14.49
C GLY A 25 14.23 -4.75 -13.85
N LEU A 26 14.03 -5.66 -12.90
CA LEU A 26 15.11 -6.35 -12.20
C LEU A 26 15.49 -7.67 -12.91
N PRO A 27 16.76 -8.08 -12.90
CA PRO A 27 17.19 -9.31 -13.54
C PRO A 27 16.52 -10.55 -12.94
N ALA A 28 15.96 -11.43 -13.78
CA ALA A 28 15.36 -12.69 -13.36
C ALA A 28 16.37 -13.61 -12.62
N ALA A 29 17.64 -13.56 -13.00
CA ALA A 29 18.73 -14.34 -12.41
C ALA A 29 18.97 -14.08 -10.90
N LEU A 30 18.41 -13.01 -10.35
CA LEU A 30 18.42 -12.75 -8.90
C LEU A 30 17.35 -13.54 -8.14
N LEU A 31 16.27 -13.97 -8.81
CA LEU A 31 15.26 -14.86 -8.26
C LEU A 31 15.64 -16.34 -8.44
N ASP A 32 16.43 -16.64 -9.47
CA ASP A 32 16.87 -17.99 -9.83
C ASP A 32 18.40 -18.14 -9.72
N PRO A 33 18.96 -18.46 -8.55
CA PRO A 33 20.34 -18.91 -8.48
C PRO A 33 20.43 -20.25 -9.22
N THR A 34 21.31 -20.32 -10.21
CA THR A 34 21.67 -21.56 -10.89
C THR A 34 22.65 -22.33 -10.03
N ASP A 35 22.32 -23.57 -9.64
CA ASP A 35 23.20 -24.76 -9.73
C ASP A 35 22.37 -26.07 -9.64
N PRO A 36 22.92 -27.25 -10.03
CA PRO A 36 22.22 -28.21 -10.89
C PRO A 36 21.44 -29.32 -10.17
N ASP A 37 20.33 -29.69 -10.82
CA ASP A 37 19.56 -30.94 -10.80
C ASP A 37 18.86 -31.37 -9.50
N PRO A 38 17.55 -31.15 -9.36
CA PRO A 38 16.73 -31.89 -8.40
C PRO A 38 16.27 -33.23 -9.00
N ASP A 39 16.47 -34.27 -8.20
CA ASP A 39 15.97 -35.64 -8.32
C ASP A 39 14.55 -35.71 -8.95
N PRO A 40 14.33 -36.47 -10.05
CA PRO A 40 13.06 -36.46 -10.80
C PRO A 40 11.86 -37.11 -10.09
N ASP A 41 12.00 -37.61 -8.86
CA ASP A 41 11.00 -38.48 -8.22
C ASP A 41 10.26 -37.88 -7.00
N SER A 42 10.23 -36.55 -6.81
CA SER A 42 9.40 -35.94 -5.76
C SER A 42 8.08 -35.36 -6.28
N ASP A 43 7.11 -36.22 -6.55
CA ASP A 43 5.70 -35.85 -6.76
C ASP A 43 4.98 -35.66 -5.42
N SER A 44 4.52 -34.44 -5.09
CA SER A 44 3.36 -34.27 -4.20
C SER A 44 2.60 -32.94 -4.38
N ASN A 45 1.46 -33.03 -5.06
CA ASN A 45 0.19 -32.28 -4.89
C ASN A 45 0.23 -30.77 -4.59
N GLY A 46 -0.20 -29.99 -5.60
CA GLY A 46 -0.56 -28.58 -5.48
C GLY A 46 -1.81 -28.33 -4.61
N SER A 47 -1.67 -27.45 -3.62
CA SER A 47 -2.77 -26.81 -2.91
C SER A 47 -2.23 -25.71 -1.97
N SER A 48 -2.75 -24.48 -2.10
CA SER A 48 -2.90 -23.41 -1.07
C SER A 48 -1.77 -23.12 -0.04
N GLY A 49 -0.54 -23.59 -0.31
CA GLY A 49 0.59 -23.52 0.60
C GLY A 49 1.23 -22.12 0.73
N PRO A 50 2.22 -21.98 1.64
CA PRO A 50 2.99 -20.74 1.74
C PRO A 50 3.77 -20.49 0.44
N LEU A 51 3.72 -19.26 -0.05
CA LEU A 51 4.56 -18.83 -1.17
C LEU A 51 5.99 -18.76 -0.65
N VAL A 52 6.83 -19.66 -1.15
CA VAL A 52 8.26 -19.71 -0.89
C VAL A 52 8.98 -19.22 -2.13
N LEU A 53 9.79 -18.17 -1.99
CA LEU A 53 10.62 -17.65 -3.07
C LEU A 53 12.11 -17.84 -2.80
N PRO A 54 12.89 -18.04 -3.88
CA PRO A 54 14.12 -18.83 -3.85
C PRO A 54 15.37 -17.96 -3.66
N GLY A 55 16.55 -18.53 -3.39
CA GLY A 55 17.19 -19.59 -4.20
C GLY A 55 16.59 -21.00 -4.30
N LEU A 56 16.47 -21.48 -5.54
CA LEU A 56 15.69 -22.63 -6.03
C LEU A 56 16.18 -23.95 -5.45
N ASP A 57 15.25 -24.84 -5.11
CA ASP A 57 15.37 -26.29 -5.37
C ASP A 57 13.96 -26.91 -5.39
N GLY A 58 13.69 -27.69 -6.44
CA GLY A 58 12.50 -28.53 -6.62
C GLY A 58 11.21 -27.79 -6.98
N GLU A 59 10.94 -27.60 -8.28
CA GLU A 59 9.66 -27.95 -8.92
C GLU A 59 9.78 -27.68 -10.43
N THR A 60 9.51 -28.73 -11.21
CA THR A 60 9.07 -28.61 -12.60
C THR A 60 7.90 -27.64 -12.66
N GLU A 61 7.86 -26.76 -13.67
CA GLU A 61 6.68 -25.94 -13.92
C GLU A 61 5.48 -26.88 -14.16
N SER A 62 4.73 -27.16 -13.10
CA SER A 62 3.42 -27.76 -13.21
C SER A 62 2.54 -26.75 -13.93
N THR A 63 2.29 -27.04 -15.20
CA THR A 63 1.27 -26.40 -16.03
C THR A 63 -0.14 -26.78 -15.58
N ALA A 64 -0.31 -27.43 -14.41
CA ALA A 64 -1.61 -27.69 -13.83
C ALA A 64 -2.28 -26.34 -13.53
N GLY A 65 -3.34 -26.06 -14.26
CA GLY A 65 -3.96 -24.75 -14.35
C GLY A 65 -4.28 -24.09 -13.00
N VAL A 66 -4.32 -22.76 -13.05
CA VAL A 66 -4.82 -21.84 -12.03
C VAL A 66 -6.19 -22.26 -11.44
N ASP A 67 -6.92 -23.12 -12.15
CA ASP A 67 -8.14 -23.80 -11.72
C ASP A 67 -7.99 -24.79 -10.54
N THR A 68 -6.89 -24.79 -9.77
CA THR A 68 -6.76 -25.65 -8.58
C THR A 68 -6.73 -24.89 -7.24
N GLU A 69 -6.56 -23.56 -7.25
CA GLU A 69 -6.57 -22.75 -6.02
C GLU A 69 -8.00 -22.35 -5.59
N GLU A 70 -8.38 -22.66 -4.35
CA GLU A 70 -9.66 -22.22 -3.77
C GLU A 70 -9.62 -20.72 -3.41
N PRO A 71 -10.67 -19.93 -3.73
CA PRO A 71 -10.70 -18.51 -3.40
C PRO A 71 -10.54 -18.26 -1.90
N ALA A 72 -9.63 -17.35 -1.56
CA ALA A 72 -9.36 -17.01 -0.17
C ALA A 72 -10.39 -16.04 0.44
N LEU A 73 -11.13 -15.32 -0.42
CA LEU A 73 -12.19 -14.38 -0.07
C LEU A 73 -13.38 -14.59 -1.02
N PRO A 74 -14.61 -14.23 -0.60
CA PRO A 74 -15.80 -14.34 -1.45
C PRO A 74 -15.77 -13.24 -2.52
N SER A 75 -15.03 -13.48 -3.60
CA SER A 75 -14.89 -12.59 -4.74
C SER A 75 -14.59 -13.36 -6.02
N SER A 76 -15.01 -12.82 -7.16
CA SER A 76 -14.56 -13.33 -8.46
C SER A 76 -13.09 -12.96 -8.71
N PHE A 77 -12.60 -11.85 -8.16
CA PHE A 77 -11.21 -11.44 -8.34
C PHE A 77 -10.22 -12.30 -7.55
N ARG A 78 -9.03 -12.50 -8.11
CA ARG A 78 -7.92 -13.25 -7.49
C ARG A 78 -7.18 -12.43 -6.41
N ILE A 79 -7.92 -11.85 -5.46
CA ILE A 79 -7.39 -10.97 -4.40
C ILE A 79 -6.36 -11.70 -3.53
N GLY A 80 -6.59 -12.97 -3.20
CA GLY A 80 -5.65 -13.75 -2.38
C GLY A 80 -4.28 -13.96 -3.06
N ALA A 81 -4.29 -14.30 -4.35
CA ALA A 81 -3.07 -14.43 -5.14
C ALA A 81 -2.33 -13.08 -5.22
N LEU A 82 -3.06 -11.98 -5.46
CA LEU A 82 -2.47 -10.64 -5.45
C LEU A 82 -1.84 -10.31 -4.09
N ALA A 83 -2.56 -10.52 -2.99
CA ALA A 83 -2.11 -10.22 -1.63
C ALA A 83 -0.81 -10.96 -1.28
N GLN A 84 -0.78 -12.28 -1.47
CA GLN A 84 0.40 -13.10 -1.22
C GLN A 84 1.60 -12.64 -2.07
N SER A 85 1.36 -12.31 -3.34
CA SER A 85 2.40 -11.91 -4.29
C SER A 85 3.02 -10.55 -3.95
N VAL A 86 2.21 -9.52 -3.68
CA VAL A 86 2.74 -8.17 -3.42
C VAL A 86 3.45 -8.07 -2.09
N VAL A 87 3.01 -8.82 -1.07
CA VAL A 87 3.71 -8.94 0.21
C VAL A 87 5.08 -9.61 -0.01
N ALA A 88 5.12 -10.70 -0.78
CA ALA A 88 6.37 -11.41 -1.07
C ALA A 88 7.34 -10.52 -1.87
N LEU A 89 6.82 -9.76 -2.84
CA LEU A 89 7.61 -8.80 -3.62
C LEU A 89 8.21 -7.70 -2.73
N ALA A 90 7.47 -7.19 -1.74
CA ALA A 90 7.97 -6.22 -0.78
C ALA A 90 9.11 -6.80 0.08
N GLY A 91 8.96 -8.04 0.57
CA GLY A 91 10.02 -8.75 1.29
C GLY A 91 11.28 -8.99 0.45
N LEU A 92 11.13 -9.44 -0.80
CA LEU A 92 12.25 -9.68 -1.71
C LEU A 92 13.00 -8.42 -2.10
N THR A 93 12.27 -7.34 -2.41
CA THR A 93 12.90 -6.06 -2.74
C THR A 93 13.57 -5.41 -1.52
N ALA A 94 13.03 -5.58 -0.31
CA ALA A 94 13.72 -5.20 0.91
C ALA A 94 15.02 -6.02 1.11
N ALA A 95 14.97 -7.32 0.86
CA ALA A 95 16.15 -8.17 0.90
C ALA A 95 17.20 -7.80 -0.16
N LEU A 96 16.78 -7.35 -1.35
CA LEU A 96 17.67 -6.80 -2.37
C LEU A 96 18.41 -5.55 -1.89
N VAL A 97 17.70 -4.62 -1.23
CA VAL A 97 18.33 -3.44 -0.62
C VAL A 97 19.41 -3.88 0.38
N ASP A 98 19.10 -4.88 1.21
CA ASP A 98 20.07 -5.39 2.17
C ASP A 98 21.29 -6.05 1.52
N ALA A 99 21.07 -6.90 0.53
CA ALA A 99 22.15 -7.55 -0.21
C ALA A 99 23.02 -6.54 -0.99
N THR A 100 22.45 -5.38 -1.37
CA THR A 100 23.19 -4.26 -1.99
C THR A 100 24.18 -3.60 -1.01
N ARG A 101 23.99 -3.75 0.31
CA ARG A 101 24.94 -3.24 1.32
C ARG A 101 26.20 -4.10 1.46
N ALA A 102 26.13 -5.38 1.10
CA ALA A 102 27.23 -6.31 1.34
C ALA A 102 28.47 -5.87 0.54
N PRO A 103 29.66 -5.79 1.16
CA PRO A 103 30.88 -5.43 0.44
C PRO A 103 31.15 -6.46 -0.67
N ALA A 104 31.31 -5.99 -1.90
CA ALA A 104 31.84 -6.80 -2.99
C ALA A 104 33.28 -7.20 -2.63
N SER A 105 33.46 -8.44 -2.14
CA SER A 105 34.73 -9.07 -1.75
C SER A 105 35.50 -8.43 -0.58
N THR A 106 35.62 -9.17 0.51
CA THR A 106 36.81 -9.15 1.38
C THR A 106 38.04 -9.40 0.51
N LYS A 107 38.94 -8.42 0.43
CA LYS A 107 40.26 -8.60 -0.14
C LYS A 107 40.99 -9.72 0.62
N LEU A 108 41.63 -10.60 -0.16
CA LEU A 108 42.56 -11.65 0.21
C LEU A 108 43.21 -11.47 1.59
N ASP A 109 42.96 -12.43 2.48
CA ASP A 109 43.95 -12.88 3.43
C ASP A 109 45.07 -13.56 2.64
N THR A 110 46.19 -12.87 2.46
CA THR A 110 47.49 -13.53 2.33
C THR A 110 48.24 -13.28 3.62
N GLU A 111 48.30 -14.32 4.44
CA GLU A 111 49.12 -14.39 5.64
C GLU A 111 50.61 -14.18 5.34
N THR A 112 51.22 -13.44 6.26
CA THR A 112 52.60 -13.39 6.72
C THR A 112 53.60 -14.47 6.26
N ALA A 113 54.76 -14.01 5.79
CA ALA A 113 56.06 -14.64 6.09
C ALA A 113 57.21 -13.60 6.13
N ALA A 114 57.70 -13.36 7.36
CA ALA A 114 59.08 -13.09 7.81
C ALA A 114 59.99 -11.99 7.19
N ASP A 115 60.50 -11.17 8.12
CA ASP A 115 61.73 -10.37 8.17
C ASP A 115 62.88 -10.74 7.20
N ALA A 116 63.45 -9.70 6.54
CA ALA A 116 64.87 -9.31 6.65
C ALA A 116 65.20 -8.10 5.73
N LYS A 117 65.73 -7.01 6.32
CA LYS A 117 66.68 -6.07 5.65
C LYS A 117 68.03 -6.80 5.45
N PRO A 118 68.97 -6.41 4.55
CA PRO A 118 69.27 -5.02 4.13
C PRO A 118 69.73 -4.81 2.66
N GLY A 119 69.91 -3.54 2.27
CA GLY A 119 71.16 -3.11 1.60
C GLY A 119 71.22 -3.01 0.07
N ASP A 120 71.61 -1.82 -0.38
CA ASP A 120 72.33 -1.45 -1.61
C ASP A 120 71.64 -1.45 -2.99
N ALA A 121 71.53 -0.23 -3.50
CA ALA A 121 71.52 0.10 -4.93
C ALA A 121 72.87 -0.28 -5.58
N PRO A 122 72.91 -0.52 -6.90
CA PRO A 122 73.22 0.61 -7.78
C PRO A 122 72.57 0.55 -9.19
N GLN A 123 72.25 1.73 -9.74
CA GLN A 123 72.24 2.00 -11.19
C GLN A 123 73.69 1.94 -11.74
N PRO A 124 74.01 1.82 -13.07
CA PRO A 124 73.39 2.57 -14.17
C PRO A 124 73.50 1.95 -15.60
N ALA A 125 73.30 2.81 -16.61
CA ALA A 125 73.69 2.75 -18.04
C ALA A 125 72.61 2.21 -19.01
N SER A 126 71.90 3.03 -19.80
CA SER A 126 72.26 3.98 -20.88
C SER A 126 72.44 3.32 -22.27
N ALA A 127 71.69 3.88 -23.22
CA ALA A 127 72.03 4.17 -24.62
C ALA A 127 71.38 3.35 -25.75
N SER A 128 70.81 4.13 -26.66
CA SER A 128 70.85 4.06 -28.13
C SER A 128 69.57 3.65 -28.90
N SER A 129 69.15 4.58 -29.75
CA SER A 129 68.16 4.48 -30.84
C SER A 129 68.90 4.29 -32.19
N PRO A 130 68.26 4.50 -33.37
CA PRO A 130 67.44 3.64 -34.26
C PRO A 130 68.25 3.37 -35.59
N PRO A 131 67.76 3.18 -36.86
CA PRO A 131 66.39 3.29 -37.43
C PRO A 131 65.96 2.34 -38.60
N ALA A 132 64.67 2.49 -38.96
CA ALA A 132 64.02 2.51 -40.28
C ALA A 132 64.11 1.35 -41.30
N SER A 133 62.92 0.86 -41.71
CA SER A 133 62.50 0.77 -43.14
C SER A 133 61.05 0.27 -43.31
N ALA A 134 60.25 1.03 -44.05
CA ALA A 134 59.00 0.64 -44.75
C ALA A 134 59.28 0.66 -46.28
N PRO A 135 58.38 0.33 -47.25
CA PRO A 135 56.95 -0.02 -47.17
C PRO A 135 56.47 -1.21 -48.07
N ASP A 136 55.18 -1.55 -47.89
CA ASP A 136 54.13 -2.10 -48.78
C ASP A 136 54.45 -2.95 -50.05
N THR A 137 53.82 -4.13 -50.19
CA THR A 137 52.55 -4.32 -50.95
C THR A 137 52.21 -5.81 -51.24
N ARG A 138 50.88 -6.06 -51.27
CA ARG A 138 50.09 -7.06 -52.04
C ARG A 138 49.81 -8.47 -51.46
N SER A 139 48.57 -8.58 -50.98
CA SER A 139 47.47 -9.41 -51.50
C SER A 139 47.61 -10.93 -51.43
N SER A 140 46.76 -11.57 -50.63
CA SER A 140 45.65 -12.40 -51.14
C SER A 140 44.77 -12.97 -50.01
N ASN A 141 43.46 -12.95 -50.28
CA ASN A 141 42.39 -13.86 -49.85
C ASN A 141 42.48 -14.49 -48.45
N ASN A 142 41.47 -14.22 -47.62
CA ASN A 142 41.02 -15.25 -46.68
C ASN A 142 39.49 -15.37 -46.63
N ASN A 143 39.07 -16.61 -46.87
CA ASN A 143 37.70 -17.11 -46.86
C ASN A 143 37.16 -17.21 -45.43
N ASN A 144 35.91 -16.82 -45.27
CA ASN A 144 35.07 -17.19 -44.13
C ASN A 144 34.63 -18.65 -44.27
N ASN A 145 34.97 -19.52 -43.33
CA ASN A 145 34.04 -20.17 -42.38
C ASN A 145 34.68 -21.36 -41.65
N SER A 146 34.24 -21.53 -40.40
CA SER A 146 34.21 -22.74 -39.54
C SER A 146 35.33 -23.06 -38.54
N SER A 147 34.88 -23.10 -37.27
CA SER A 147 35.21 -24.00 -36.14
C SER A 147 36.61 -24.04 -35.52
N ALA A 148 36.69 -23.62 -34.24
CA ALA A 148 37.32 -24.32 -33.10
C ALA A 148 37.18 -23.41 -31.85
N ALA A 149 36.35 -23.78 -30.87
CA ALA A 149 36.75 -24.49 -29.65
C ALA A 149 37.51 -23.63 -28.61
N GLN A 150 36.83 -23.44 -27.48
CA GLN A 150 37.36 -23.30 -26.11
C GLN A 150 38.47 -22.27 -25.83
N GLN A 151 38.09 -21.23 -25.09
CA GLN A 151 38.65 -21.02 -23.75
C GLN A 151 37.64 -20.22 -22.90
N GLN A 152 36.92 -20.95 -22.05
CA GLN A 152 36.16 -20.41 -20.93
C GLN A 152 37.17 -19.90 -19.90
N GLY A 153 37.25 -18.58 -19.74
CA GLY A 153 37.78 -17.95 -18.53
C GLY A 153 36.60 -17.57 -17.64
N SER A 154 36.35 -18.39 -16.62
CA SER A 154 35.32 -18.17 -15.60
C SER A 154 35.71 -17.00 -14.69
N ASN A 155 35.22 -15.79 -14.99
CA ASN A 155 35.15 -14.71 -14.00
C ASN A 155 33.88 -14.89 -13.17
N SER A 156 33.98 -15.60 -12.05
CA SER A 156 32.94 -15.62 -11.02
C SER A 156 32.99 -14.30 -10.23
N GLU A 157 32.44 -13.23 -10.78
CA GLU A 157 32.14 -12.01 -10.03
C GLU A 157 31.06 -12.31 -8.98
N GLY A 158 31.24 -11.81 -7.75
CA GLY A 158 30.41 -12.11 -6.58
C GLY A 158 28.92 -11.88 -6.83
N ARG A 159 28.18 -12.97 -7.02
CA ARG A 159 26.76 -12.95 -7.36
C ARG A 159 25.92 -12.62 -6.12
N ILE A 160 25.11 -11.56 -6.20
CA ILE A 160 24.13 -11.20 -5.15
C ILE A 160 23.16 -12.37 -4.97
N ARG A 161 23.14 -12.98 -3.78
CA ARG A 161 22.18 -14.02 -3.39
C ARG A 161 21.12 -13.42 -2.49
N LEU A 162 19.85 -13.53 -2.87
CA LEU A 162 18.73 -13.09 -2.05
C LEU A 162 18.37 -14.19 -1.02
N PRO A 163 18.06 -13.81 0.24
CA PRO A 163 17.52 -14.73 1.23
C PRO A 163 16.12 -15.20 0.84
N LYS A 164 15.74 -16.38 1.31
CA LYS A 164 14.40 -16.93 1.11
C LYS A 164 13.34 -16.03 1.76
N VAL A 165 12.23 -15.80 1.04
CA VAL A 165 11.04 -15.09 1.54
C VAL A 165 9.87 -16.05 1.56
N THR A 166 9.14 -16.07 2.68
CA THR A 166 7.98 -16.94 2.88
C THR A 166 6.75 -16.11 3.25
N VAL A 167 5.64 -16.33 2.54
CA VAL A 167 4.36 -15.63 2.78
C VAL A 167 3.19 -16.62 2.78
N PRO A 168 2.62 -16.97 3.95
CA PRO A 168 1.45 -17.83 4.02
C PRO A 168 0.20 -17.14 3.44
N LEU A 169 -0.51 -17.79 2.51
CA LEU A 169 -1.68 -17.22 1.82
C LEU A 169 -2.73 -16.67 2.79
N ARG A 170 -3.12 -17.49 3.78
CA ARG A 170 -4.13 -17.11 4.78
C ARG A 170 -3.71 -15.89 5.61
N HIS A 171 -2.42 -15.76 5.91
CA HIS A 171 -1.90 -14.63 6.67
C HIS A 171 -1.85 -13.36 5.82
N ALA A 172 -1.40 -13.46 4.55
CA ALA A 172 -1.42 -12.32 3.63
C ALA A 172 -2.83 -11.78 3.39
N VAL A 173 -3.82 -12.66 3.24
CA VAL A 173 -5.23 -12.28 3.09
C VAL A 173 -5.75 -11.60 4.36
N ALA A 174 -5.43 -12.13 5.54
CA ALA A 174 -5.78 -11.47 6.80
C ALA A 174 -5.13 -10.08 6.92
N GLU A 175 -3.88 -9.91 6.45
CA GLU A 175 -3.20 -8.62 6.44
C GLU A 175 -3.88 -7.60 5.49
N PHE A 176 -4.46 -8.03 4.37
CA PHE A 176 -5.30 -7.20 3.50
C PHE A 176 -6.64 -6.76 4.12
N HIS A 177 -7.00 -7.30 5.29
CA HIS A 177 -8.15 -6.90 6.09
C HIS A 177 -7.73 -6.25 7.42
N SER A 178 -6.43 -5.96 7.64
CA SER A 178 -5.89 -5.68 8.97
C SER A 178 -6.40 -4.40 9.61
N GLU A 179 -6.96 -3.47 8.84
CA GLU A 179 -7.30 -2.12 9.29
C GLU A 179 -8.37 -2.06 10.40
N ARG A 180 -8.92 -3.23 10.80
CA ARG A 180 -9.79 -3.43 11.97
C ARG A 180 -9.56 -4.74 12.72
N ILE A 181 -8.48 -5.47 12.43
CA ILE A 181 -8.20 -6.77 13.06
C ILE A 181 -7.18 -6.56 14.18
N TYR A 182 -7.65 -5.92 15.25
CA TYR A 182 -6.89 -5.76 16.49
C TYR A 182 -7.84 -5.60 17.69
N THR A 183 -7.32 -5.85 18.89
CA THR A 183 -7.96 -5.48 20.15
C THR A 183 -7.05 -4.56 20.93
N LEU A 184 -7.64 -3.60 21.63
CA LEU A 184 -6.93 -2.66 22.48
C LEU A 184 -7.54 -2.68 23.88
N THR A 185 -6.76 -3.10 24.86
CA THR A 185 -7.17 -3.11 26.27
C THR A 185 -6.53 -1.90 26.95
N ALA A 186 -7.35 -1.07 27.59
CA ALA A 186 -6.85 0.07 28.36
C ALA A 186 -5.89 -0.41 29.47
N PRO A 187 -4.88 0.38 29.84
CA PRO A 187 -3.96 0.02 30.93
C PRO A 187 -4.76 -0.30 32.20
N SER A 188 -4.51 -1.44 32.83
CA SER A 188 -5.10 -1.74 34.14
C SER A 188 -4.65 -0.68 35.14
N GLN A 189 -5.59 0.07 35.73
CA GLN A 189 -5.25 0.96 36.84
C GLN A 189 -4.79 0.10 38.01
N SER A 190 -3.47 -0.05 38.18
CA SER A 190 -2.92 -0.65 39.39
C SER A 190 -3.18 0.32 40.56
N SER A 191 -4.03 -0.10 41.49
CA SER A 191 -4.27 0.56 42.76
C SER A 191 -2.99 0.55 43.61
N SER A 192 -2.15 1.56 43.44
CA SER A 192 -1.09 1.87 44.41
C SER A 192 -0.77 3.35 44.35
N SER A 193 -1.48 4.13 45.17
CA SER A 193 -1.11 5.50 45.50
C SER A 193 0.26 5.52 46.21
N PRO A 194 1.09 6.52 45.92
CA PRO A 194 1.62 7.31 47.02
C PRO A 194 1.39 8.81 46.80
N SER A 195 1.06 9.46 47.91
CA SER A 195 0.86 10.90 48.05
C SER A 195 2.15 11.67 47.76
N ALA A 196 2.10 12.66 46.87
CA ALA A 196 2.91 13.88 46.97
C ALA A 196 2.24 15.04 46.22
N THR A 197 2.14 16.16 46.93
CA THR A 197 1.53 17.45 46.60
C THR A 197 2.34 18.25 45.57
N ALA A 198 1.68 18.81 44.53
CA ALA A 198 1.70 20.25 44.19
C ALA A 198 1.04 20.51 42.82
N SER A 199 0.32 21.62 42.76
CA SER A 199 -0.60 22.14 41.75
C SER A 199 -0.06 22.28 40.31
N SER A 200 -0.83 21.78 39.34
CA SER A 200 -1.27 22.60 38.19
C SER A 200 -2.62 22.06 37.68
N SER A 201 -3.56 22.98 37.47
CA SER A 201 -4.95 22.71 37.14
C SER A 201 -5.11 22.23 35.69
N LEU A 202 -5.34 20.92 35.53
CA LEU A 202 -5.97 20.34 34.34
C LEU A 202 -7.49 20.24 34.59
N PRO A 203 -8.35 20.64 33.63
CA PRO A 203 -9.79 20.43 33.79
C PRO A 203 -10.10 18.94 33.79
N SER A 204 -10.98 18.53 34.71
CA SER A 204 -11.37 17.15 34.95
C SER A 204 -11.84 16.45 33.67
N SER A 205 -11.25 15.30 33.37
CA SER A 205 -11.69 14.38 32.34
C SER A 205 -13.11 13.88 32.64
N GLY A 206 -14.08 14.39 31.89
CA GLY A 206 -15.38 13.74 31.73
C GLY A 206 -15.22 12.35 31.10
N PRO A 207 -16.27 11.52 31.12
CA PRO A 207 -16.26 10.22 30.45
C PRO A 207 -15.78 10.40 29.00
N ALA A 208 -14.92 9.47 28.54
CA ALA A 208 -14.46 9.44 27.17
C ALA A 208 -15.66 9.65 26.23
N PRO A 209 -15.63 10.66 25.35
CA PRO A 209 -16.75 10.89 24.46
C PRO A 209 -16.99 9.60 23.70
N ALA A 210 -18.25 9.15 23.70
CA ALA A 210 -18.67 8.14 22.73
C ALA A 210 -18.16 8.59 21.36
N PRO A 211 -17.69 7.66 20.50
CA PRO A 211 -17.32 8.02 19.14
C PRO A 211 -18.46 8.85 18.58
N PRO A 212 -18.21 10.03 17.99
CA PRO A 212 -19.28 10.84 17.45
C PRO A 212 -20.07 9.93 16.52
N ALA A 213 -21.35 9.70 16.82
CA ALA A 213 -22.29 9.20 15.84
C ALA A 213 -22.07 10.07 14.59
N SER A 214 -21.94 9.45 13.41
CA SER A 214 -21.62 10.22 12.21
C SER A 214 -22.60 11.38 12.11
N VAL A 215 -22.08 12.60 12.27
CA VAL A 215 -22.89 13.84 12.16
C VAL A 215 -23.50 13.95 10.76
N HIS A 216 -23.02 13.13 9.82
CA HIS A 216 -23.56 12.93 8.50
C HIS A 216 -24.34 11.61 8.49
N GLY A 217 -25.65 11.70 8.28
CA GLY A 217 -26.47 10.59 7.79
C GLY A 217 -26.00 10.10 6.41
N PRO A 218 -26.82 9.32 5.68
CA PRO A 218 -26.39 8.49 4.55
C PRO A 218 -26.08 9.30 3.28
N VAL A 219 -25.06 10.17 3.29
CA VAL A 219 -24.65 10.95 2.12
C VAL A 219 -23.97 10.05 1.10
N GLY A 220 -23.09 9.18 1.57
CA GLY A 220 -22.33 8.27 0.73
C GLY A 220 -23.14 7.06 0.26
N GLY A 221 -22.59 6.41 -0.75
CA GLY A 221 -23.18 5.23 -1.36
C GLY A 221 -23.47 5.43 -2.84
N LEU A 222 -24.16 4.45 -3.42
CA LEU A 222 -24.51 4.41 -4.83
C LEU A 222 -25.93 4.93 -5.04
N TYR A 223 -26.10 5.85 -5.99
CA TYR A 223 -27.38 6.48 -6.32
C TYR A 223 -27.67 6.36 -7.81
N ALA A 224 -28.88 5.95 -8.15
CA ALA A 224 -29.32 5.83 -9.55
C ALA A 224 -29.41 7.21 -10.23
N THR A 225 -29.03 7.28 -11.49
CA THR A 225 -29.21 8.43 -12.37
C THR A 225 -30.13 8.02 -13.53
N PRO A 226 -31.46 8.19 -13.40
CA PRO A 226 -32.41 7.66 -14.39
C PRO A 226 -32.27 8.26 -15.79
N LEU A 227 -31.72 9.48 -15.90
CA LEU A 227 -31.56 10.18 -17.18
C LEU A 227 -30.62 9.47 -18.17
N ASP A 228 -29.65 8.70 -17.67
CA ASP A 228 -28.71 7.90 -18.46
C ASP A 228 -28.71 6.42 -18.09
N GLY A 229 -29.68 5.97 -17.27
CA GLY A 229 -29.79 4.58 -16.81
C GLY A 229 -28.59 4.09 -16.01
N SER A 230 -27.80 5.01 -15.43
CA SER A 230 -26.55 4.70 -14.74
C SER A 230 -26.68 4.91 -13.21
N ALA A 231 -25.55 4.98 -12.52
CA ALA A 231 -25.47 5.40 -11.13
C ALA A 231 -24.19 6.19 -10.86
N VAL A 232 -24.19 6.90 -9.74
CA VAL A 232 -23.03 7.62 -9.22
C VAL A 232 -22.75 7.17 -7.80
N ARG A 233 -21.48 6.96 -7.46
CA ARG A 233 -21.06 6.71 -6.08
C ARG A 233 -20.56 7.99 -5.45
N ILE A 234 -21.14 8.38 -4.32
CA ILE A 234 -20.75 9.54 -3.52
C ILE A 234 -19.91 9.06 -2.33
N HIS A 235 -18.80 9.77 -2.06
CA HIS A 235 -17.96 9.51 -0.89
C HIS A 235 -18.23 10.50 0.24
N ASP A 236 -18.43 10.00 1.44
CA ASP A 236 -18.80 10.78 2.64
C ASP A 236 -17.96 10.47 3.89
N ALA A 237 -17.00 9.54 3.82
CA ALA A 237 -16.21 9.15 5.00
C ALA A 237 -15.37 10.30 5.62
N LEU A 238 -15.23 11.43 4.92
CA LEU A 238 -14.63 12.66 5.44
C LEU A 238 -15.70 13.77 5.51
N PRO A 239 -15.85 14.48 6.65
CA PRO A 239 -16.89 15.49 6.84
C PRO A 239 -16.94 16.57 5.75
N ASN A 240 -15.77 17.01 5.29
CA ASN A 240 -15.68 18.02 4.23
C ASN A 240 -16.14 17.48 2.87
N HIS A 241 -16.03 16.18 2.60
CA HIS A 241 -16.55 15.57 1.37
C HIS A 241 -18.08 15.42 1.43
N ALA A 242 -18.61 14.98 2.57
CA ALA A 242 -20.05 14.88 2.79
C ALA A 242 -20.74 16.24 2.62
N ARG A 243 -20.21 17.29 3.26
CA ARG A 243 -20.71 18.66 3.12
C ARG A 243 -20.66 19.14 1.68
N ALA A 244 -19.53 18.95 1.00
CA ALA A 244 -19.37 19.36 -0.38
C ALA A 244 -20.35 18.65 -1.35
N ALA A 245 -20.66 17.37 -1.10
CA ALA A 245 -21.66 16.65 -1.87
C ALA A 245 -23.07 17.22 -1.65
N LEU A 246 -23.43 17.57 -0.41
CA LEU A 246 -24.70 18.24 -0.11
C LEU A 246 -24.79 19.61 -0.80
N ASP A 247 -23.72 20.41 -0.73
CA ASP A 247 -23.66 21.73 -1.39
C ASP A 247 -23.82 21.59 -2.92
N LEU A 248 -23.13 20.62 -3.54
CA LEU A 248 -23.24 20.33 -4.97
C LEU A 248 -24.67 19.96 -5.38
N LEU A 249 -25.40 19.26 -4.51
CA LEU A 249 -26.79 18.82 -4.75
C LEU A 249 -27.83 19.87 -4.35
N GLY A 250 -27.43 21.07 -3.90
CA GLY A 250 -28.34 22.10 -3.41
C GLY A 250 -29.09 21.69 -2.13
N LEU A 251 -28.45 20.84 -1.32
CA LEU A 251 -28.93 20.36 -0.02
C LEU A 251 -28.07 20.92 1.14
N GLY A 252 -27.09 21.77 0.83
CA GLY A 252 -26.34 22.52 1.83
C GLY A 252 -27.22 23.55 2.53
N GLY A 253 -27.26 23.53 3.87
CA GLY A 253 -27.95 24.56 4.65
C GLY A 253 -27.23 25.91 4.59
N ASP A 254 -27.99 27.00 4.61
CA ASP A 254 -27.46 28.37 4.60
C ASP A 254 -26.50 28.62 5.76
N GLY A 255 -25.24 28.94 5.41
CA GLY A 255 -24.27 29.50 6.33
C GLY A 255 -23.03 29.98 5.58
N PRO A 256 -23.02 31.21 5.05
CA PRO A 256 -21.80 31.79 4.52
C PRO A 256 -20.93 32.29 5.67
N ALA A 257 -19.67 31.88 5.68
CA ALA A 257 -18.62 32.62 6.36
C ALA A 257 -18.44 33.98 5.63
N GLY A 258 -18.90 35.05 6.26
CA GLY A 258 -18.38 36.42 6.08
C GLY A 258 -18.81 37.20 4.83
N ALA A 259 -19.90 37.96 4.94
CA ALA A 259 -20.00 39.34 4.43
C ALA A 259 -21.24 40.00 5.03
N GLY A 260 -21.04 41.04 5.84
CA GLY A 260 -22.13 41.75 6.50
C GLY A 260 -23.01 42.52 5.53
N SER A 261 -24.33 42.37 5.67
CA SER A 261 -25.28 43.40 5.25
C SER A 261 -26.44 43.44 6.23
N LYS A 262 -26.54 44.55 6.94
CA LYS A 262 -27.66 44.87 7.84
C LYS A 262 -28.86 45.28 7.00
N SER A 263 -30.01 44.68 7.27
CA SER A 263 -31.31 45.22 6.84
C SER A 263 -32.28 45.19 8.01
N LYS A 264 -32.76 46.38 8.39
CA LYS A 264 -33.73 46.66 9.46
C LYS A 264 -35.16 46.56 8.93
N GLY A 265 -36.07 46.04 9.74
CA GLY A 265 -37.53 46.23 9.59
C GLY A 265 -38.29 45.46 10.67
N LYS A 266 -38.37 45.98 11.90
CA LYS A 266 -39.48 46.76 12.49
C LYS A 266 -40.65 45.88 12.98
N GLN A 267 -40.70 45.77 14.30
CA GLN A 267 -41.73 45.14 15.13
C GLN A 267 -43.09 45.87 15.03
N HIS A 268 -44.16 45.08 15.04
CA HIS A 268 -45.39 45.40 15.77
C HIS A 268 -45.92 44.11 16.38
N GLY A 269 -46.07 44.11 17.71
CA GLY A 269 -46.58 42.98 18.48
C GLY A 269 -48.08 43.09 18.72
N THR A 270 -48.68 41.95 19.06
CA THR A 270 -49.74 41.83 20.06
C THR A 270 -49.61 40.46 20.72
N ASP A 271 -49.58 40.48 22.04
CA ASP A 271 -49.42 39.36 22.96
C ASP A 271 -50.55 38.33 22.86
N GLY A 272 -50.18 37.06 23.02
CA GLY A 272 -51.09 35.92 23.13
C GLY A 272 -50.35 34.74 23.76
N ASP A 273 -50.53 34.61 25.07
CA ASP A 273 -49.92 33.64 25.99
C ASP A 273 -50.20 32.19 25.57
N SER A 274 -49.14 31.39 25.34
CA SER A 274 -49.17 29.93 25.19
C SER A 274 -47.78 29.39 25.51
N LYS A 275 -47.68 28.72 26.65
CA LYS A 275 -46.51 28.04 27.18
C LYS A 275 -46.20 26.74 26.42
N ASP A 276 -44.90 26.50 26.25
CA ASP A 276 -44.20 25.21 26.15
C ASP A 276 -44.51 24.31 24.92
N ASP A 277 -43.67 24.35 23.87
CA ASP A 277 -42.47 23.52 23.79
C ASP A 277 -41.62 23.89 22.56
N GLU A 278 -40.35 24.19 22.82
CA GLU A 278 -39.37 24.65 21.86
C GLU A 278 -38.74 23.46 21.13
N GLY A 279 -38.57 23.58 19.81
CA GLY A 279 -37.63 22.70 19.08
C GLY A 279 -38.06 22.27 17.68
N HIS A 280 -38.48 23.20 16.81
CA HIS A 280 -38.43 22.95 15.37
C HIS A 280 -36.96 22.92 14.91
N GLY A 281 -36.31 21.77 15.13
CA GLY A 281 -34.99 21.47 14.60
C GLY A 281 -35.04 21.35 13.08
N VAL A 282 -34.16 22.09 12.40
CA VAL A 282 -33.85 22.01 10.97
C VAL A 282 -33.76 20.53 10.55
N GLY A 283 -34.63 20.11 9.63
CA GLY A 283 -34.74 18.71 9.20
C GLY A 283 -33.42 18.16 8.63
N SER A 284 -32.98 17.03 9.15
CA SER A 284 -31.81 16.28 8.64
C SER A 284 -32.05 15.81 7.20
N VAL A 285 -31.07 16.02 6.31
CA VAL A 285 -31.12 15.54 4.92
C VAL A 285 -31.18 14.00 4.88
N SER A 286 -32.20 13.45 4.21
CA SER A 286 -32.37 11.99 4.06
C SER A 286 -31.68 11.43 2.81
N ARG A 287 -31.47 10.10 2.76
CA ARG A 287 -31.00 9.39 1.53
C ARG A 287 -31.93 9.62 0.35
N GLU A 288 -33.24 9.74 0.62
CA GLU A 288 -34.25 10.00 -0.40
C GLU A 288 -34.13 11.42 -0.97
N ASP A 289 -33.82 12.42 -0.14
CA ASP A 289 -33.53 13.78 -0.61
C ASP A 289 -32.35 13.81 -1.56
N ILE A 290 -31.27 13.09 -1.20
CA ILE A 290 -30.08 12.95 -2.04
C ILE A 290 -30.42 12.25 -3.34
N ALA A 291 -31.14 11.12 -3.29
CA ALA A 291 -31.56 10.38 -4.47
C ALA A 291 -32.42 11.25 -5.41
N ARG A 292 -33.35 12.04 -4.87
CA ARG A 292 -34.17 12.99 -5.64
C ARG A 292 -33.32 14.03 -6.36
N ARG A 293 -32.26 14.56 -5.73
CA ARG A 293 -31.35 15.53 -6.36
C ARG A 293 -30.44 14.88 -7.40
N VAL A 294 -29.89 13.71 -7.11
CA VAL A 294 -29.06 12.94 -8.05
C VAL A 294 -29.84 12.60 -9.31
N ALA A 295 -31.13 12.23 -9.17
CA ALA A 295 -31.97 11.84 -10.30
C ALA A 295 -32.22 12.95 -11.34
N LEU A 296 -31.90 14.21 -11.02
CA LEU A 296 -32.02 15.35 -11.93
C LEU A 296 -30.83 15.49 -12.90
N HIS A 297 -29.83 14.62 -12.78
CA HIS A 297 -28.59 14.70 -13.53
C HIS A 297 -28.19 13.35 -14.12
N THR A 298 -27.43 13.36 -15.22
CA THR A 298 -26.71 12.17 -15.66
C THR A 298 -25.51 11.92 -14.74
N SER A 299 -25.05 10.67 -14.66
CA SER A 299 -23.87 10.30 -13.87
C SER A 299 -22.62 11.09 -14.30
N ALA A 300 -22.44 11.30 -15.61
CA ALA A 300 -21.35 12.09 -16.17
C ALA A 300 -21.43 13.59 -15.83
N GLN A 301 -22.64 14.16 -15.80
CA GLN A 301 -22.83 15.56 -15.40
C GLN A 301 -22.43 15.77 -13.94
N LEU A 302 -22.86 14.89 -13.03
CA LEU A 302 -22.47 14.98 -11.62
C LEU A 302 -20.96 14.84 -11.44
N GLU A 303 -20.33 13.86 -12.09
CA GLU A 303 -18.88 13.67 -12.04
C GLU A 303 -18.12 14.90 -12.56
N HIS A 304 -18.57 15.50 -13.67
CA HIS A 304 -18.01 16.74 -14.19
C HIS A 304 -18.18 17.90 -13.19
N LEU A 305 -19.38 18.09 -12.64
CA LEU A 305 -19.64 19.13 -11.64
C LEU A 305 -18.76 18.97 -10.39
N ALA A 306 -18.57 17.75 -9.90
CA ALA A 306 -17.77 17.49 -8.71
C ALA A 306 -16.28 17.80 -8.89
N HIS A 307 -15.78 17.72 -10.12
CA HIS A 307 -14.35 17.90 -10.40
C HIS A 307 -14.00 19.28 -10.96
N ASP A 308 -14.86 19.83 -11.80
CA ASP A 308 -14.57 21.06 -12.54
C ASP A 308 -15.08 22.30 -11.79
N THR A 309 -15.91 22.11 -10.76
CA THR A 309 -16.19 23.14 -9.75
C THR A 309 -15.36 22.89 -8.49
N PRO A 310 -14.87 23.93 -7.80
CA PRO A 310 -14.16 23.80 -6.53
C PRO A 310 -15.11 23.47 -5.36
N SER A 311 -16.07 22.57 -5.57
CA SER A 311 -17.01 22.10 -4.55
C SER A 311 -16.29 21.30 -3.47
N GLY A 312 -15.25 20.55 -3.83
CA GLY A 312 -14.58 19.60 -2.94
C GLY A 312 -15.32 18.27 -2.79
N ALA A 313 -16.41 18.08 -3.54
CA ALA A 313 -17.16 16.83 -3.59
C ALA A 313 -16.32 15.74 -4.28
N VAL A 314 -16.50 14.50 -3.86
CA VAL A 314 -15.81 13.36 -4.46
C VAL A 314 -16.84 12.28 -4.78
N LEU A 315 -17.12 12.13 -6.07
CA LEU A 315 -18.09 11.18 -6.58
C LEU A 315 -17.67 10.75 -7.99
N TYR A 316 -18.03 9.52 -8.37
CA TYR A 316 -17.68 8.95 -9.67
C TYR A 316 -18.86 8.19 -10.26
N ALA A 317 -19.01 8.28 -11.58
CA ALA A 317 -19.97 7.48 -12.30
C ALA A 317 -19.59 5.98 -12.25
N LEU A 318 -20.58 5.13 -11.97
CA LEU A 318 -20.46 3.69 -12.10
C LEU A 318 -20.28 3.35 -13.57
N ARG A 319 -19.28 2.53 -13.87
CA ARG A 319 -18.96 2.11 -15.25
C ARG A 319 -18.82 0.60 -15.31
N SER A 320 -19.06 0.02 -16.49
CA SER A 320 -18.57 -1.30 -16.88
C SER A 320 -17.12 -1.24 -17.38
N TYR A 321 -16.48 -2.38 -17.60
CA TYR A 321 -15.16 -2.41 -18.22
C TYR A 321 -15.13 -1.77 -19.60
N LYS A 322 -16.13 -2.05 -20.45
CA LYS A 322 -16.24 -1.44 -21.79
C LYS A 322 -16.30 0.08 -21.72
N GLN A 323 -17.07 0.63 -20.78
CA GLN A 323 -17.16 2.07 -20.56
C GLN A 323 -15.86 2.67 -20.00
N TRP A 324 -15.19 1.97 -19.09
CA TRP A 324 -13.89 2.39 -18.57
C TRP A 324 -12.80 2.35 -19.65
N ASP A 325 -12.71 1.29 -20.45
CA ASP A 325 -11.69 1.13 -21.50
C ASP A 325 -11.85 2.14 -22.66
N ALA A 326 -13.06 2.72 -22.80
CA ALA A 326 -13.35 3.84 -23.69
C ALA A 326 -13.07 5.22 -23.06
N HIS A 327 -12.91 5.28 -21.74
CA HIS A 327 -12.70 6.53 -21.02
C HIS A 327 -11.26 7.07 -21.25
N PRO A 328 -11.05 8.38 -21.51
CA PRO A 328 -9.72 8.94 -21.79
C PRO A 328 -8.67 8.70 -20.72
N GLN A 329 -9.06 8.62 -19.44
CA GLN A 329 -8.13 8.26 -18.37
C GLN A 329 -7.58 6.85 -18.51
N ALA A 330 -8.39 5.87 -18.94
CA ALA A 330 -7.95 4.47 -19.01
C ALA A 330 -6.79 4.29 -20.01
N ALA A 331 -6.72 5.13 -21.04
CA ALA A 331 -5.61 5.13 -22.00
C ALA A 331 -4.26 5.57 -21.40
N HIS A 332 -4.28 6.26 -20.26
CA HIS A 332 -3.09 6.72 -19.53
C HIS A 332 -2.79 5.86 -18.30
N THR A 333 -3.60 4.84 -18.03
CA THR A 333 -3.36 3.89 -16.95
C THR A 333 -2.38 2.81 -17.44
N PRO A 334 -1.18 2.70 -16.87
CA PRO A 334 -0.18 1.73 -17.32
C PRO A 334 -0.62 0.28 -17.04
N ASP A 335 -0.11 -0.65 -17.84
CA ASP A 335 -0.30 -2.10 -17.62
C ASP A 335 0.52 -2.65 -16.44
N THR A 336 1.54 -1.89 -16.02
CA THR A 336 2.38 -2.19 -14.86
C THR A 336 2.04 -1.24 -13.71
N PRO A 337 1.88 -1.73 -12.47
CA PRO A 337 1.32 -0.92 -11.40
C PRO A 337 2.34 -0.01 -10.69
N ILE A 338 3.64 -0.13 -11.01
CA ILE A 338 4.72 0.68 -10.44
C ILE A 338 5.48 1.37 -11.57
N LEU A 339 5.58 2.70 -11.49
CA LEU A 339 6.40 3.50 -12.39
C LEU A 339 7.60 4.05 -11.62
N ILE A 340 8.83 3.73 -12.04
CA ILE A 340 10.06 4.26 -11.42
C ILE A 340 10.79 5.13 -12.45
N ARG A 341 10.95 6.42 -12.15
CA ARG A 341 11.60 7.38 -13.05
C ARG A 341 12.75 8.09 -12.34
N ARG A 342 13.86 8.30 -13.04
CA ARG A 342 14.97 9.12 -12.51
C ARG A 342 14.61 10.60 -12.63
N ILE A 343 14.81 11.37 -11.56
CA ILE A 343 14.60 12.82 -11.56
C ILE A 343 15.83 13.48 -12.19
N SER A 344 15.62 14.28 -13.25
CA SER A 344 16.70 15.01 -13.90
C SER A 344 17.07 16.25 -13.08
N SER A 345 18.33 16.35 -12.65
CA SER A 345 18.86 17.53 -11.96
C SER A 345 19.62 18.42 -12.95
N PRO A 346 19.42 19.75 -12.96
CA PRO A 346 20.10 20.68 -13.86
C PRO A 346 21.59 20.92 -13.56
N SER A 347 22.17 20.31 -12.51
CA SER A 347 23.59 20.45 -12.15
C SER A 347 24.26 19.07 -11.96
N SER A 348 25.20 18.76 -12.84
CA SER A 348 25.75 17.42 -13.11
C SER A 348 26.97 17.00 -12.27
N SER A 349 27.20 17.57 -11.08
CA SER A 349 28.42 17.26 -10.30
C SER A 349 28.23 16.31 -9.11
N SER A 350 27.00 16.02 -8.66
CA SER A 350 26.73 15.14 -7.49
C SER A 350 25.78 13.97 -7.78
N SER A 351 25.70 13.48 -9.03
CA SER A 351 24.76 12.43 -9.43
C SER A 351 25.27 10.98 -9.28
N GLY A 352 26.43 10.78 -8.65
CA GLY A 352 27.02 9.47 -8.46
C GLY A 352 26.21 8.56 -7.50
N PRO A 353 26.53 7.26 -7.42
CA PRO A 353 25.91 6.35 -6.47
C PRO A 353 26.01 6.87 -5.02
N LYS A 354 24.89 6.83 -4.28
CA LYS A 354 24.88 7.10 -2.82
C LYS A 354 24.78 5.76 -2.09
N PRO A 355 25.81 5.33 -1.34
CA PRO A 355 25.75 4.11 -0.55
C PRO A 355 24.53 4.08 0.36
N LEU A 356 23.96 2.88 0.53
CA LEU A 356 22.92 2.65 1.54
C LEU A 356 23.52 2.83 2.95
N PRO A 357 22.74 3.32 3.92
CA PRO A 357 23.21 3.40 5.30
C PRO A 357 23.62 1.99 5.79
N PRO A 358 24.71 1.86 6.56
CA PRO A 358 25.18 0.57 7.03
C PRO A 358 24.12 -0.08 7.94
N ALA A 359 24.05 -1.42 7.90
CA ALA A 359 23.26 -2.15 8.87
C ALA A 359 23.86 -1.93 10.28
N PRO A 360 23.02 -1.76 11.33
CA PRO A 360 23.52 -1.63 12.70
C PRO A 360 24.28 -2.90 13.10
N ASN A 361 25.40 -2.72 13.81
CA ASN A 361 26.19 -3.84 14.31
C ASN A 361 25.33 -4.75 15.21
N PRO A 362 25.47 -6.09 15.11
CA PRO A 362 24.88 -6.98 16.11
C PRO A 362 25.37 -6.55 17.49
N SER A 363 24.45 -6.16 18.38
CA SER A 363 24.81 -5.99 19.78
C SER A 363 25.25 -7.35 20.33
N PRO A 364 26.34 -7.45 21.13
CA PRO A 364 26.73 -8.73 21.70
C PRO A 364 25.59 -9.25 22.58
N SER A 365 25.13 -10.47 22.29
CA SER A 365 24.10 -11.14 23.07
C SER A 365 24.54 -11.22 24.54
N PRO A 366 23.67 -10.93 25.52
CA PRO A 366 24.00 -11.23 26.92
C PRO A 366 24.21 -12.75 27.05
N SER A 367 25.33 -13.14 27.65
CA SER A 367 25.68 -14.54 27.90
C SER A 367 24.56 -15.23 28.69
N LEU A 368 23.89 -16.19 28.06
CA LEU A 368 22.83 -16.99 28.68
C LEU A 368 23.44 -17.89 29.75
N SER A 369 23.12 -17.62 31.01
CA SER A 369 23.26 -18.60 32.10
C SER A 369 22.24 -19.72 31.88
N SER A 370 22.71 -20.95 31.80
CA SER A 370 21.94 -22.17 31.61
C SER A 370 20.89 -22.36 32.71
N GLN A 371 19.61 -22.19 32.38
CA GLN A 371 18.52 -22.88 33.07
C GLN A 371 17.71 -23.67 32.04
N GLN A 372 17.84 -24.99 32.10
CA GLN A 372 17.08 -25.96 31.32
C GLN A 372 15.63 -25.98 31.82
N GLY A 373 14.69 -25.67 30.94
CA GLY A 373 13.27 -25.92 31.12
C GLY A 373 12.64 -26.18 29.75
N ASP A 374 12.02 -27.35 29.59
CA ASP A 374 11.34 -27.78 28.37
C ASP A 374 10.11 -26.89 28.08
N ASN A 375 10.22 -25.98 27.11
CA ASN A 375 9.08 -25.26 26.58
C ASN A 375 9.31 -24.88 25.11
N HIS A 376 8.80 -25.71 24.19
CA HIS A 376 8.90 -25.49 22.73
C HIS A 376 8.28 -24.15 22.27
N GLN A 377 7.29 -23.61 23.00
CA GLN A 377 6.72 -22.29 22.68
C GLN A 377 7.65 -21.12 23.04
N GLN A 378 8.44 -21.22 24.11
CA GLN A 378 9.44 -20.19 24.46
C GLN A 378 10.66 -20.28 23.55
N GLN A 379 11.05 -21.48 23.12
CA GLN A 379 12.14 -21.65 22.14
C GLN A 379 11.81 -21.01 20.79
N ASN A 380 10.55 -21.08 20.32
CA ASN A 380 10.14 -20.47 19.06
C ASN A 380 10.10 -18.93 19.14
N GLN A 381 9.70 -18.37 20.30
CA GLN A 381 9.77 -16.92 20.54
C GLN A 381 11.23 -16.45 20.71
N GLN A 382 12.08 -17.24 21.36
CA GLN A 382 13.50 -16.93 21.50
C GLN A 382 14.25 -17.01 20.17
N GLN A 383 13.95 -17.97 19.28
CA GLN A 383 14.57 -18.08 17.94
C GLN A 383 14.24 -16.88 17.03
N GLN A 384 13.04 -16.28 17.14
CA GLN A 384 12.70 -15.06 16.40
C GLN A 384 13.50 -13.82 16.87
N HIS A 385 14.01 -13.82 18.11
CA HIS A 385 14.83 -12.75 18.66
C HIS A 385 16.34 -12.84 18.33
N HIS A 386 16.81 -13.90 17.67
CA HIS A 386 18.24 -14.14 17.40
C HIS A 386 18.80 -13.49 16.12
N HIS A 387 18.00 -12.74 15.35
CA HIS A 387 18.47 -12.08 14.12
C HIS A 387 18.93 -10.63 14.37
N PRO A 388 20.12 -10.23 13.88
CA PRO A 388 20.82 -9.02 14.33
C PRO A 388 20.21 -7.70 13.81
N HIS A 389 19.51 -7.70 12.67
CA HIS A 389 18.83 -6.53 12.11
C HIS A 389 17.79 -6.91 11.04
N GLY A 390 16.90 -5.99 10.67
CA GLY A 390 15.98 -6.12 9.54
C GLY A 390 16.57 -5.58 8.24
N CYS A 391 15.99 -5.95 7.10
CA CYS A 391 16.51 -5.64 5.77
C CYS A 391 16.62 -4.14 5.45
N LEU A 392 15.84 -3.28 6.11
CA LEU A 392 15.79 -1.84 5.85
C LEU A 392 16.36 -1.01 7.00
N SER A 393 17.04 -1.65 7.96
CA SER A 393 17.69 -0.95 9.06
C SER A 393 18.61 0.18 8.58
N GLY A 394 18.58 1.30 9.30
CA GLY A 394 19.36 2.51 8.99
C GLY A 394 18.71 3.47 7.99
N LEU A 395 17.70 3.04 7.22
CA LEU A 395 17.00 3.92 6.29
C LEU A 395 16.04 4.87 7.00
N ARG A 396 15.98 6.11 6.52
CA ARG A 396 15.09 7.17 7.04
C ARG A 396 13.98 7.49 6.05
N VAL A 397 12.73 7.34 6.47
CA VAL A 397 11.55 7.55 5.62
C VAL A 397 10.67 8.62 6.25
N LEU A 398 10.47 9.71 5.52
CA LEU A 398 9.56 10.79 5.90
C LEU A 398 8.25 10.59 5.16
N GLU A 399 7.18 10.37 5.91
CA GLU A 399 5.88 9.97 5.36
C GLU A 399 4.82 11.05 5.61
N LEU A 400 4.22 11.57 4.55
CA LEU A 400 3.08 12.48 4.55
C LEU A 400 1.88 11.81 3.87
N SER A 401 1.18 10.94 4.59
CA SER A 401 0.02 10.20 4.05
C SER A 401 -1.11 10.05 5.04
N ARG A 402 -2.27 9.63 4.52
CA ARG A 402 -3.53 9.43 5.25
C ARG A 402 -4.32 8.27 4.62
N ILE A 403 -5.39 7.85 5.27
CA ILE A 403 -6.25 6.73 4.86
C ILE A 403 -5.46 5.42 4.92
N ILE A 404 -5.36 4.61 3.86
CA ILE A 404 -4.84 3.23 3.95
C ILE A 404 -3.66 3.00 3.02
N ALA A 405 -3.80 3.29 1.73
CA ALA A 405 -2.82 2.84 0.73
C ALA A 405 -1.38 3.30 0.98
N ALA A 406 -1.15 4.62 1.11
CA ALA A 406 0.20 5.14 1.36
C ALA A 406 0.70 4.80 2.78
N PRO A 407 -0.14 4.85 3.83
CA PRO A 407 0.27 4.37 5.14
C PRO A 407 0.64 2.87 5.19
N THR A 408 0.00 2.02 4.39
CA THR A 408 0.39 0.60 4.25
C THR A 408 1.82 0.48 3.75
N ALA A 409 2.26 1.30 2.78
CA ALA A 409 3.65 1.30 2.31
C ALA A 409 4.65 1.61 3.45
N GLY A 410 4.40 2.67 4.22
CA GLY A 410 5.24 3.00 5.37
C GLY A 410 5.23 1.91 6.45
N ARG A 411 4.07 1.29 6.71
CA ARG A 411 3.92 0.17 7.66
C ARG A 411 4.72 -1.05 7.19
N THR A 412 4.69 -1.36 5.89
CA THR A 412 5.49 -2.44 5.29
C THR A 412 7.00 -2.15 5.41
N LEU A 413 7.46 -0.94 5.09
CA LEU A 413 8.88 -0.59 5.24
C LEU A 413 9.33 -0.67 6.71
N ALA A 414 8.49 -0.23 7.66
CA ALA A 414 8.75 -0.35 9.08
C ALA A 414 8.83 -1.81 9.56
N ALA A 415 8.01 -2.71 9.00
CA ALA A 415 8.07 -4.14 9.30
C ALA A 415 9.43 -4.74 8.93
N HIS A 416 10.12 -4.17 7.95
CA HIS A 416 11.49 -4.53 7.59
C HIS A 416 12.55 -3.62 8.26
N SER A 417 12.20 -2.92 9.34
CA SER A 417 13.08 -2.09 10.19
C SER A 417 13.54 -0.74 9.61
N ALA A 418 12.85 -0.17 8.62
CA ALA A 418 13.06 1.24 8.25
C ALA A 418 12.60 2.19 9.38
N SER A 419 13.29 3.31 9.57
CA SER A 419 12.90 4.35 10.52
C SER A 419 11.91 5.32 9.87
N ILE A 420 10.64 5.26 10.28
CA ILE A 420 9.58 6.06 9.70
C ILE A 420 9.20 7.22 10.63
N LEU A 421 9.25 8.45 10.10
CA LEU A 421 8.57 9.61 10.67
C LEU A 421 7.29 9.88 9.88
N TRP A 422 6.15 9.57 10.47
CA TRP A 422 4.84 9.86 9.91
C TRP A 422 4.34 11.23 10.38
N LEU A 423 4.35 12.19 9.45
CA LEU A 423 3.89 13.54 9.68
C LEU A 423 2.38 13.64 9.44
N THR A 424 1.66 14.00 10.49
CA THR A 424 0.23 14.30 10.46
C THR A 424 -0.01 15.79 10.65
N SER A 425 -1.21 16.26 10.29
CA SER A 425 -1.58 17.67 10.44
C SER A 425 -2.47 17.85 11.67
N PRO A 426 -2.22 18.87 12.51
CA PRO A 426 -3.09 19.16 13.67
C PRO A 426 -4.46 19.71 13.27
N THR A 427 -4.63 20.17 12.01
CA THR A 427 -5.86 20.81 11.52
C THR A 427 -6.69 19.93 10.60
N LEU A 428 -6.23 18.69 10.35
CA LEU A 428 -6.96 17.71 9.56
C LEU A 428 -7.53 16.60 10.46
N PRO A 429 -8.71 16.03 10.14
CA PRO A 429 -9.30 14.97 10.96
C PRO A 429 -8.39 13.74 11.14
N SER A 430 -8.28 13.21 12.35
CA SER A 430 -7.68 11.87 12.56
C SER A 430 -8.68 10.77 12.20
N LEU A 431 -8.18 9.53 12.04
CA LEU A 431 -9.00 8.35 11.81
C LEU A 431 -8.59 7.28 12.83
N PRO A 432 -8.95 7.44 14.13
CA PRO A 432 -8.32 6.69 15.22
C PRO A 432 -8.33 5.16 15.04
N ALA A 433 -9.41 4.60 14.49
CA ALA A 433 -9.50 3.16 14.24
C ALA A 433 -8.46 2.67 13.20
N LEU A 434 -8.22 3.45 12.15
CA LEU A 434 -7.19 3.13 11.14
C LEU A 434 -5.79 3.49 11.65
N ASP A 435 -5.66 4.62 12.35
CA ASP A 435 -4.39 5.15 12.82
C ASP A 435 -3.70 4.18 13.80
N VAL A 436 -4.45 3.40 14.59
CA VAL A 436 -3.90 2.36 15.48
C VAL A 436 -3.11 1.31 14.69
N ASP A 437 -3.71 0.71 13.65
CA ASP A 437 -3.01 -0.32 12.85
C ASP A 437 -1.90 0.31 12.00
N LEU A 438 -2.19 1.43 11.33
CA LEU A 438 -1.31 2.02 10.33
C LEU A 438 -0.09 2.74 10.94
N SER A 439 -0.12 3.07 12.24
CA SER A 439 1.02 3.67 12.95
C SER A 439 1.99 2.64 13.52
N ARG A 440 1.69 1.33 13.42
CA ARG A 440 2.61 0.28 13.86
C ARG A 440 3.95 0.38 13.14
N GLY A 441 5.02 0.44 13.92
CA GLY A 441 6.39 0.62 13.45
C GLY A 441 6.79 2.05 13.14
N LYS A 442 5.89 3.03 13.31
CA LYS A 442 6.13 4.43 12.94
C LYS A 442 6.17 5.33 14.15
N ARG A 443 6.99 6.37 14.05
CA ARG A 443 6.95 7.52 14.95
C ARG A 443 6.05 8.58 14.36
N THR A 444 5.15 9.16 15.16
CA THR A 444 4.11 10.08 14.69
C THR A 444 4.38 11.50 15.17
N ILE A 445 4.63 12.40 14.22
CA ILE A 445 4.90 13.81 14.47
C ILE A 445 3.72 14.66 13.94
N GLN A 446 3.56 15.87 14.48
CA GLN A 446 2.58 16.83 13.98
C GLN A 446 3.26 18.15 13.62
N LEU A 447 3.01 18.62 12.40
CA LEU A 447 3.45 19.94 11.94
C LEU A 447 2.29 20.64 11.24
N ASP A 448 2.06 21.92 11.58
CA ASP A 448 1.19 22.82 10.84
C ASP A 448 1.97 23.48 9.70
N LEU A 449 1.66 23.07 8.47
CA LEU A 449 2.31 23.61 7.27
C LEU A 449 1.85 25.03 6.91
N SER A 450 0.89 25.60 7.63
CA SER A 450 0.55 27.02 7.52
C SER A 450 1.64 27.91 8.13
N ASP A 451 2.31 27.40 9.18
CA ASP A 451 3.40 28.06 9.91
C ASP A 451 4.73 27.92 9.14
N PRO A 452 5.35 29.04 8.71
CA PRO A 452 6.66 29.01 8.04
C PRO A 452 7.75 28.28 8.84
N ALA A 453 7.80 28.44 10.16
CA ALA A 453 8.85 27.82 10.99
C ALA A 453 8.72 26.29 11.02
N GLN A 454 7.49 25.78 11.05
CA GLN A 454 7.23 24.34 10.98
C GLN A 454 7.47 23.78 9.57
N ARG A 455 7.25 24.58 8.52
CA ARG A 455 7.71 24.22 7.17
C ARG A 455 9.24 24.12 7.09
N ASP A 456 9.96 25.01 7.74
CA ASP A 456 11.43 24.95 7.77
C ASP A 456 11.92 23.68 8.50
N THR A 457 11.27 23.28 9.59
CA THR A 457 11.50 21.99 10.26
C THR A 457 11.27 20.82 9.29
N LEU A 458 10.18 20.84 8.52
CA LEU A 458 9.91 19.82 7.50
C LEU A 458 11.01 19.76 6.44
N HIS A 459 11.43 20.92 5.90
CA HIS A 459 12.53 20.98 4.93
C HIS A 459 13.86 20.50 5.51
N ALA A 460 14.12 20.72 6.81
CA ALA A 460 15.29 20.17 7.47
C ALA A 460 15.25 18.64 7.52
N LEU A 461 14.11 18.04 7.89
CA LEU A 461 13.93 16.58 7.90
C LEU A 461 14.14 15.94 6.52
N VAL A 462 13.71 16.62 5.44
CA VAL A 462 13.89 16.16 4.06
C VAL A 462 15.37 16.00 3.66
N ARG A 463 16.27 16.86 4.17
CA ARG A 463 17.71 16.81 3.84
C ARG A 463 18.34 15.47 4.23
N ASP A 464 17.89 14.91 5.34
CA ASP A 464 18.44 13.68 5.92
C ASP A 464 17.60 12.43 5.59
N ALA A 465 16.48 12.58 4.89
CA ALA A 465 15.63 11.47 4.49
C ALA A 465 16.25 10.68 3.32
N ASP A 466 16.06 9.36 3.32
CA ASP A 466 16.31 8.53 2.13
C ASP A 466 15.10 8.50 1.21
N VAL A 467 13.91 8.53 1.81
CA VAL A 467 12.63 8.38 1.12
C VAL A 467 11.67 9.44 1.65
N PHE A 468 10.93 10.06 0.73
CA PHE A 468 9.76 10.88 1.02
C PHE A 468 8.53 10.18 0.44
N ILE A 469 7.55 9.83 1.28
CA ILE A 469 6.29 9.21 0.85
C ILE A 469 5.17 10.25 0.92
N GLN A 470 4.33 10.34 -0.11
CA GLN A 470 3.09 11.08 -0.05
C GLN A 470 1.88 10.31 -0.59
N GLY A 471 0.73 10.52 0.04
CA GLY A 471 -0.58 10.02 -0.40
C GLY A 471 -1.65 11.12 -0.50
N TYR A 472 -1.23 12.39 -0.53
CA TYR A 472 -2.16 13.51 -0.71
C TYR A 472 -2.56 13.67 -2.18
N ARG A 473 -3.61 14.46 -2.43
CA ARG A 473 -4.03 14.82 -3.79
C ARG A 473 -2.80 15.34 -4.57
N PRO A 474 -2.53 14.83 -5.80
CA PRO A 474 -1.40 15.26 -6.60
C PRO A 474 -1.31 16.79 -6.71
N GLY A 475 -0.10 17.32 -6.53
CA GLY A 475 0.21 18.76 -6.53
C GLY A 475 -0.11 19.52 -5.24
N SER A 476 -0.87 18.95 -4.29
CA SER A 476 -1.27 19.68 -3.08
C SER A 476 -0.11 20.04 -2.15
N LEU A 477 0.81 19.11 -1.90
CA LEU A 477 2.02 19.38 -1.09
C LEU A 477 3.01 20.30 -1.81
N ALA A 478 3.09 20.21 -3.15
CA ALA A 478 3.89 21.13 -3.95
C ALA A 478 3.38 22.56 -3.82
N ALA A 479 2.06 22.77 -3.95
CA ALA A 479 1.44 24.09 -3.82
C ALA A 479 1.50 24.64 -2.38
N ARG A 480 1.34 23.79 -1.37
CA ARG A 480 1.24 24.22 0.04
C ARG A 480 2.59 24.39 0.74
N ALA A 481 3.56 23.54 0.43
CA ALA A 481 4.83 23.46 1.16
C ALA A 481 6.05 23.37 0.24
N GLY A 482 5.89 23.59 -1.07
CA GLY A 482 7.02 23.54 -2.02
C GLY A 482 7.61 22.14 -2.20
N LEU A 483 6.90 21.08 -1.83
CA LEU A 483 7.38 19.69 -1.85
C LEU A 483 7.11 18.98 -3.18
N SER A 484 7.41 19.64 -4.30
CA SER A 484 7.46 18.97 -5.61
C SER A 484 8.63 17.99 -5.67
N PRO A 485 8.55 16.88 -6.44
CA PRO A 485 9.68 15.97 -6.62
C PRO A 485 10.98 16.67 -7.03
N GLU A 486 10.89 17.66 -7.92
CA GLU A 486 12.03 18.45 -8.38
C GLU A 486 12.60 19.33 -7.26
N ALA A 487 11.74 19.92 -6.41
CA ALA A 487 12.19 20.70 -5.26
C ALA A 487 12.86 19.82 -4.20
N LEU A 488 12.29 18.64 -3.93
CA LEU A 488 12.88 17.65 -3.01
C LEU A 488 14.25 17.21 -3.53
N ALA A 489 14.38 16.91 -4.83
CA ALA A 489 15.65 16.52 -5.45
C ALA A 489 16.70 17.64 -5.46
N ARG A 490 16.29 18.91 -5.54
CA ARG A 490 17.21 20.06 -5.37
C ARG A 490 17.80 20.14 -3.95
N VAL A 491 16.99 19.78 -2.94
CA VAL A 491 17.43 19.77 -1.53
C VAL A 491 18.25 18.51 -1.21
N ASN A 492 17.86 17.37 -1.78
CA ASN A 492 18.49 16.08 -1.56
C ASN A 492 18.60 15.32 -2.91
N PRO A 493 19.76 15.41 -3.60
CA PRO A 493 19.98 14.83 -4.94
C PRO A 493 19.90 13.30 -5.03
N HIS A 494 19.67 12.63 -3.91
CA HIS A 494 19.58 11.19 -3.79
C HIS A 494 18.25 10.74 -3.16
N ILE A 495 17.26 11.62 -3.04
CA ILE A 495 15.97 11.27 -2.45
C ILE A 495 15.16 10.36 -3.38
N VAL A 496 14.45 9.39 -2.78
CA VAL A 496 13.37 8.67 -3.44
C VAL A 496 12.05 9.33 -3.07
N VAL A 497 11.32 9.85 -4.05
CA VAL A 497 10.01 10.48 -3.87
C VAL A 497 8.92 9.50 -4.30
N ALA A 498 8.21 8.95 -3.34
CA ALA A 498 7.17 7.95 -3.54
C ALA A 498 5.79 8.60 -3.48
N ASN A 499 5.02 8.49 -4.57
CA ASN A 499 3.71 9.07 -4.72
C ASN A 499 2.66 7.96 -4.85
N LEU A 500 1.62 8.02 -4.02
CA LEU A 500 0.41 7.22 -4.19
C LEU A 500 -0.76 8.11 -4.56
N SER A 501 -1.45 7.75 -5.64
CA SER A 501 -2.61 8.49 -6.14
C SER A 501 -3.73 7.57 -6.61
N ALA A 502 -4.90 8.13 -6.93
CA ALA A 502 -6.00 7.32 -7.45
C ALA A 502 -5.79 6.90 -8.90
N PHE A 503 -5.31 7.80 -9.77
CA PHE A 503 -5.32 7.59 -11.23
C PHE A 503 -3.95 7.67 -11.91
N GLY A 504 -2.88 7.89 -11.15
CA GLY A 504 -1.52 7.98 -11.69
C GLY A 504 -1.14 9.40 -12.11
N PRO A 505 0.11 9.58 -12.56
CA PRO A 505 0.65 10.90 -12.88
C PRO A 505 0.23 11.45 -14.25
N GLU A 506 -0.44 10.63 -15.08
CA GLU A 506 -0.76 10.96 -16.48
C GLU A 506 -2.28 10.92 -16.75
N GLY A 507 -2.69 11.59 -17.82
CA GLY A 507 -4.08 11.64 -18.26
C GLY A 507 -4.93 12.72 -17.57
N PRO A 508 -6.18 12.90 -18.04
CA PRO A 508 -7.06 13.98 -17.59
C PRO A 508 -7.46 13.89 -16.11
N TRP A 509 -7.30 12.73 -15.47
CA TRP A 509 -7.63 12.52 -14.06
C TRP A 509 -6.41 12.48 -13.14
N ALA A 510 -5.20 12.77 -13.65
CA ALA A 510 -3.97 12.77 -12.86
C ALA A 510 -4.04 13.67 -11.61
N GLY A 511 -4.80 14.77 -11.68
CA GLY A 511 -5.01 15.70 -10.57
C GLY A 511 -6.22 15.40 -9.67
N ARG A 512 -6.96 14.30 -9.88
CA ARG A 512 -8.22 14.03 -9.17
C ARG A 512 -8.00 13.31 -7.83
N ARG A 513 -8.96 13.49 -6.93
CA ARG A 513 -9.06 12.75 -5.66
C ARG A 513 -9.69 11.40 -5.92
N GLY A 514 -9.33 10.38 -5.17
CA GLY A 514 -10.03 9.09 -5.23
C GLY A 514 -9.80 8.28 -3.98
N PHE A 515 -10.60 7.22 -3.88
CA PHE A 515 -10.61 6.25 -2.80
C PHE A 515 -10.81 4.88 -3.45
N ASP A 516 -10.37 3.81 -2.80
CA ASP A 516 -10.49 2.44 -3.28
C ASP A 516 -11.88 2.16 -3.87
N SER A 517 -12.94 2.35 -3.07
CA SER A 517 -14.32 2.12 -3.49
C SER A 517 -14.76 2.93 -4.72
N LEU A 518 -14.27 4.16 -4.86
CA LEU A 518 -14.58 5.00 -6.02
C LEU A 518 -13.82 4.53 -7.27
N VAL A 519 -12.58 4.08 -7.10
CA VAL A 519 -11.79 3.51 -8.20
C VAL A 519 -12.41 2.19 -8.65
N GLN A 520 -12.85 1.32 -7.73
CA GLN A 520 -13.61 0.13 -8.09
C GLN A 520 -14.88 0.48 -8.91
N THR A 521 -15.58 1.55 -8.51
CA THR A 521 -16.80 2.01 -9.17
C THR A 521 -16.54 2.51 -10.59
N CYS A 522 -15.53 3.37 -10.78
CA CYS A 522 -15.30 3.98 -12.10
C CYS A 522 -14.53 3.07 -13.06
N THR A 523 -13.83 2.04 -12.58
CA THR A 523 -12.98 1.16 -13.41
C THR A 523 -13.68 -0.07 -13.96
N GLY A 524 -14.95 -0.31 -13.62
CA GLY A 524 -15.66 -1.52 -14.07
C GLY A 524 -15.77 -2.63 -13.04
N MET A 525 -14.96 -2.59 -11.98
CA MET A 525 -14.82 -3.72 -11.06
C MET A 525 -16.12 -4.07 -10.35
N ASN A 526 -16.86 -3.07 -9.85
CA ASN A 526 -18.11 -3.37 -9.13
C ASN A 526 -19.20 -3.95 -10.02
N VAL A 527 -19.27 -3.52 -11.29
CA VAL A 527 -20.22 -4.07 -12.26
C VAL A 527 -19.85 -5.52 -12.61
N SER A 528 -18.58 -5.78 -12.90
CA SER A 528 -18.10 -7.13 -13.24
C SER A 528 -18.29 -8.11 -12.08
N GLU A 529 -17.98 -7.69 -10.85
CA GLU A 529 -18.18 -8.51 -9.64
C GLU A 529 -19.66 -8.87 -9.44
N ALA A 530 -20.57 -7.91 -9.67
CA ALA A 530 -22.00 -8.14 -9.59
C ALA A 530 -22.52 -9.08 -10.69
N ALA A 531 -22.02 -8.94 -11.92
CA ALA A 531 -22.38 -9.82 -13.05
C ALA A 531 -21.98 -11.28 -12.76
N HIS A 532 -20.74 -11.50 -12.28
CA HIS A 532 -20.26 -12.81 -11.88
C HIS A 532 -21.10 -13.40 -10.74
N ARG A 533 -21.46 -12.60 -9.72
CA ARG A 533 -22.32 -13.06 -8.63
C ARG A 533 -23.70 -13.51 -9.12
N ALA A 534 -24.27 -12.78 -10.09
CA ALA A 534 -25.55 -13.08 -10.70
C ALA A 534 -25.50 -14.23 -11.72
N GLY A 535 -24.32 -14.68 -12.14
CA GLY A 535 -24.15 -15.71 -13.17
C GLY A 535 -24.38 -15.22 -14.58
N ARG A 536 -24.14 -13.93 -14.83
CA ARG A 536 -24.14 -13.34 -16.17
C ARG A 536 -22.68 -13.14 -16.58
N ASP A 537 -22.26 -13.77 -17.66
CA ASP A 537 -20.96 -13.47 -18.26
C ASP A 537 -21.03 -12.11 -18.95
N ASP A 538 -19.93 -11.34 -18.95
CA ASP A 538 -19.85 -9.95 -19.44
C ASP A 538 -20.16 -9.81 -20.98
N ASP A 539 -20.39 -10.92 -21.70
CA ASP A 539 -20.58 -10.98 -23.16
C ASP A 539 -22.06 -11.10 -23.63
N ASP A 540 -23.03 -11.27 -22.74
CA ASP A 540 -24.45 -11.53 -23.09
C ASP A 540 -25.33 -10.26 -23.22
N GLU A 541 -24.86 -9.24 -23.95
CA GLU A 541 -25.72 -8.17 -24.51
C GLU A 541 -26.27 -8.53 -25.91
N ARG A 542 -26.28 -9.81 -26.30
CA ARG A 542 -27.07 -10.25 -27.46
C ARG A 542 -28.49 -10.55 -27.00
N GLY A 543 -29.35 -9.56 -27.16
CA GLY A 543 -30.77 -9.65 -26.81
C GLY A 543 -31.43 -10.91 -27.37
N HIS A 544 -31.76 -11.84 -26.47
CA HIS A 544 -32.86 -12.77 -26.65
C HIS A 544 -33.58 -12.88 -25.31
N GLY A 545 -34.82 -12.36 -25.29
CA GLY A 545 -35.73 -12.57 -24.18
C GLY A 545 -36.08 -14.04 -24.07
N SER A 546 -35.72 -14.65 -22.95
CA SER A 546 -36.45 -15.80 -22.43
C SER A 546 -36.85 -15.46 -21.00
N GLU A 547 -38.09 -15.01 -20.87
CA GLU A 547 -38.82 -15.03 -19.61
C GLU A 547 -38.97 -16.49 -19.19
N ASP A 548 -38.13 -16.98 -18.29
CA ASP A 548 -38.53 -17.97 -17.29
C ASP A 548 -37.37 -18.24 -16.33
N HIS A 549 -37.59 -17.86 -15.07
CA HIS A 549 -37.19 -18.49 -13.81
C HIS A 549 -37.21 -17.44 -12.70
N ARG A 550 -38.37 -17.40 -12.00
CA ARG A 550 -38.56 -16.65 -10.76
C ARG A 550 -38.05 -17.47 -9.56
N GLU A 551 -37.49 -16.71 -8.62
CA GLU A 551 -37.50 -16.89 -7.16
C GLU A 551 -36.68 -18.04 -6.57
N GLU A 552 -35.47 -17.70 -6.08
CA GLU A 552 -35.03 -17.81 -4.67
C GLU A 552 -33.49 -17.71 -4.62
N ASP A 553 -32.96 -16.53 -4.27
CA ASP A 553 -31.69 -16.31 -3.51
C ASP A 553 -31.35 -14.81 -3.51
N THR A 554 -31.99 -14.04 -2.64
CA THR A 554 -31.64 -12.62 -2.40
C THR A 554 -30.60 -12.54 -1.28
N GLY A 555 -29.34 -12.83 -1.61
CA GLY A 555 -28.20 -12.74 -0.70
C GLY A 555 -27.19 -11.64 -1.10
N ALA A 556 -27.25 -10.50 -0.41
CA ALA A 556 -26.18 -9.50 -0.24
C ALA A 556 -25.52 -8.90 -1.51
N ALA A 557 -26.31 -8.37 -2.45
CA ALA A 557 -25.89 -7.16 -3.16
C ALA A 557 -26.03 -5.96 -2.21
N ASP A 558 -25.27 -4.88 -2.39
CA ASP A 558 -25.35 -3.63 -1.61
C ASP A 558 -26.68 -2.87 -1.87
N GLN A 559 -27.81 -3.55 -1.66
CA GLN A 559 -29.16 -3.00 -1.66
C GLN A 559 -29.43 -2.35 -0.29
N GLN A 560 -28.68 -1.30 0.04
CA GLN A 560 -29.14 -0.35 1.04
C GLN A 560 -30.00 0.71 0.36
N GLY A 561 -31.31 0.44 0.33
CA GLY A 561 -32.40 1.40 0.14
C GLY A 561 -32.75 1.70 -1.32
N GLY A 562 -33.83 1.07 -1.80
CA GLY A 562 -34.37 1.30 -3.14
C GLY A 562 -35.11 2.63 -3.28
N HIS A 563 -34.76 3.38 -4.32
CA HIS A 563 -35.62 4.25 -5.12
C HIS A 563 -34.93 4.44 -6.48
N GLY A 564 -35.45 3.78 -7.53
CA GLY A 564 -34.80 3.63 -8.84
C GLY A 564 -33.73 2.53 -8.82
N THR A 565 -33.86 1.46 -9.61
CA THR A 565 -32.91 0.34 -9.59
C THR A 565 -31.61 0.78 -10.26
N ALA A 566 -30.65 1.27 -9.46
CA ALA A 566 -29.29 1.48 -9.90
C ALA A 566 -28.75 0.18 -10.54
N PRO A 567 -27.86 0.27 -11.56
CA PRO A 567 -27.22 -0.91 -12.13
C PRO A 567 -26.56 -1.75 -11.04
N ALA A 568 -26.59 -3.07 -11.19
CA ALA A 568 -26.02 -3.99 -10.21
C ALA A 568 -24.52 -3.70 -10.02
N ALA A 569 -24.12 -3.49 -8.77
CA ALA A 569 -22.74 -3.20 -8.38
C ALA A 569 -22.44 -3.91 -7.05
N LEU A 570 -21.31 -4.60 -6.99
CA LEU A 570 -20.88 -5.34 -5.82
C LEU A 570 -19.46 -4.87 -5.40
N PRO A 571 -19.28 -4.29 -4.21
CA PRO A 571 -17.96 -3.97 -3.69
C PRO A 571 -17.14 -5.24 -3.45
N MET A 572 -15.83 -5.16 -3.67
CA MET A 572 -14.89 -6.20 -3.23
C MET A 572 -14.93 -6.38 -1.70
N PRO A 573 -14.59 -7.56 -1.16
CA PRO A 573 -14.69 -7.87 0.26
C PRO A 573 -13.73 -7.07 1.17
N CYS A 574 -12.75 -6.37 0.60
CA CYS A 574 -11.81 -5.48 1.29
C CYS A 574 -11.35 -4.33 0.40
N GLN A 575 -10.57 -3.40 0.97
CA GLN A 575 -9.86 -2.35 0.24
C GLN A 575 -8.61 -2.92 -0.46
N ALA A 576 -8.83 -3.87 -1.37
CA ALA A 576 -7.77 -4.62 -2.03
C ALA A 576 -6.85 -3.72 -2.86
N LEU A 577 -7.36 -2.63 -3.46
CA LEU A 577 -6.54 -1.71 -4.24
C LEU A 577 -5.64 -0.89 -3.33
N ASP A 578 -6.14 -0.43 -2.19
CA ASP A 578 -5.36 0.34 -1.22
C ASP A 578 -4.19 -0.50 -0.68
N HIS A 579 -4.48 -1.70 -0.15
CA HIS A 579 -3.46 -2.57 0.43
C HIS A 579 -2.44 -3.04 -0.61
N ALA A 580 -2.89 -3.49 -1.78
CA ALA A 580 -1.98 -3.90 -2.84
C ALA A 580 -1.09 -2.74 -3.30
N SER A 581 -1.66 -1.55 -3.49
CA SER A 581 -0.90 -0.36 -3.89
C SER A 581 0.13 0.05 -2.84
N GLY A 582 -0.17 -0.12 -1.54
CA GLY A 582 0.78 0.12 -0.46
C GLY A 582 2.00 -0.80 -0.52
N HIS A 583 1.80 -2.11 -0.67
CA HIS A 583 2.90 -3.06 -0.82
C HIS A 583 3.69 -2.83 -2.12
N LEU A 584 3.01 -2.57 -3.24
CA LEU A 584 3.63 -2.23 -4.52
C LEU A 584 4.49 -0.95 -4.41
N LEU A 585 4.01 0.08 -3.69
CA LEU A 585 4.78 1.29 -3.45
C LEU A 585 6.03 1.00 -2.62
N ALA A 586 5.93 0.16 -1.58
CA ALA A 586 7.10 -0.29 -0.81
C ALA A 586 8.11 -1.03 -1.69
N SER A 587 7.67 -1.92 -2.58
CA SER A 587 8.54 -2.62 -3.53
C SER A 587 9.23 -1.66 -4.52
N GLY A 588 8.49 -0.68 -5.04
CA GLY A 588 9.04 0.36 -5.91
C GLY A 588 10.06 1.24 -5.19
N ILE A 589 9.81 1.61 -3.93
CA ILE A 589 10.76 2.34 -3.08
C ILE A 589 12.05 1.55 -2.90
N CYS A 590 11.97 0.27 -2.49
CA CYS A 590 13.14 -0.58 -2.31
C CYS A 590 13.95 -0.71 -3.61
N THR A 591 13.26 -0.88 -4.75
CA THR A 591 13.91 -0.94 -6.07
C THR A 591 14.59 0.39 -6.45
N ALA A 592 13.96 1.52 -6.17
CA ALA A 592 14.54 2.84 -6.40
C ALA A 592 15.75 3.10 -5.48
N LEU A 593 15.72 2.63 -4.23
CA LEU A 593 16.86 2.68 -3.31
C LEU A 593 18.03 1.84 -3.81
N HIS A 594 17.77 0.63 -4.32
CA HIS A 594 18.79 -0.20 -4.98
C HIS A 594 19.37 0.52 -6.20
N ARG A 595 18.54 1.07 -7.09
CA ARG A 595 18.99 1.84 -8.27
C ARG A 595 19.80 3.07 -7.88
N ARG A 596 19.39 3.82 -6.86
CA ARG A 596 20.15 4.94 -6.31
C ARG A 596 21.53 4.51 -5.78
N ALA A 597 21.58 3.38 -5.09
CA ALA A 597 22.82 2.86 -4.51
C ALA A 597 23.82 2.36 -5.56
N THR A 598 23.34 1.96 -6.74
CA THR A 598 24.15 1.38 -7.83
C THR A 598 24.42 2.37 -8.97
N HIS A 599 23.46 3.24 -9.28
CA HIS A 599 23.50 4.16 -10.43
C HIS A 599 23.44 5.65 -10.04
N GLY A 600 23.17 5.95 -8.77
CA GLY A 600 23.05 7.32 -8.28
C GLY A 600 21.78 8.06 -8.70
N GLY A 601 21.72 9.34 -8.32
CA GLY A 601 20.60 10.24 -8.58
C GLY A 601 19.38 10.05 -7.67
N ALA A 602 18.37 10.90 -7.91
CA ALA A 602 17.06 10.87 -7.25
C ALA A 602 16.03 10.19 -8.15
N TYR A 603 14.98 9.63 -7.56
CA TYR A 603 13.95 8.87 -8.28
C TYR A 603 12.56 9.25 -7.81
N THR A 604 11.58 9.22 -8.72
CA THR A 604 10.17 9.09 -8.35
C THR A 604 9.73 7.64 -8.44
N VAL A 605 8.85 7.24 -7.54
CA VAL A 605 8.10 5.99 -7.59
C VAL A 605 6.63 6.35 -7.55
N ASP A 606 5.91 6.10 -8.63
CA ASP A 606 4.49 6.41 -8.75
C ASP A 606 3.68 5.11 -8.79
N VAL A 607 2.73 4.95 -7.86
CA VAL A 607 1.74 3.87 -7.84
C VAL A 607 0.35 4.49 -7.83
N SER A 608 -0.58 3.87 -8.56
CA SER A 608 -1.97 4.32 -8.54
C SER A 608 -2.97 3.19 -8.36
N LEU A 609 -4.06 3.50 -7.66
CA LEU A 609 -5.16 2.56 -7.46
C LEU A 609 -5.72 2.06 -8.80
N ALA A 610 -5.83 2.92 -9.81
CA ALA A 610 -6.31 2.55 -11.14
C ALA A 610 -5.35 1.60 -11.87
N ALA A 611 -4.03 1.78 -11.74
CA ALA A 611 -3.05 0.85 -12.31
C ALA A 611 -3.05 -0.49 -11.57
N THR A 612 -3.19 -0.46 -10.23
CA THR A 612 -3.39 -1.67 -9.43
C THR A 612 -4.69 -2.39 -9.81
N ALA A 613 -5.77 -1.66 -10.05
CA ALA A 613 -7.04 -2.21 -10.52
C ALA A 613 -6.89 -2.86 -11.90
N ARG A 614 -6.20 -2.19 -12.82
CA ARG A 614 -5.89 -2.72 -14.15
C ARG A 614 -5.05 -3.99 -14.07
N TYR A 615 -4.05 -4.03 -13.17
CA TYR A 615 -3.24 -5.21 -12.93
C TYR A 615 -4.07 -6.36 -12.33
N LEU A 616 -4.92 -6.10 -11.31
CA LEU A 616 -5.80 -7.12 -10.74
C LEU A 616 -6.78 -7.68 -11.76
N ARG A 617 -7.38 -6.83 -12.61
CA ARG A 617 -8.22 -7.27 -13.75
C ARG A 617 -7.44 -8.20 -14.70
N SER A 618 -6.17 -7.90 -14.94
CA SER A 618 -5.32 -8.68 -15.83
C SER A 618 -5.07 -10.12 -15.31
N LEU A 619 -5.15 -10.34 -14.00
CA LEU A 619 -5.00 -11.67 -13.38
C LEU A 619 -6.19 -12.60 -13.62
N GLY A 620 -7.24 -12.14 -14.31
CA GLY A 620 -8.46 -12.89 -14.52
C GLY A 620 -9.34 -12.99 -13.27
N GLN A 621 -10.49 -13.66 -13.43
CA GLN A 621 -11.49 -13.88 -12.40
C GLN A 621 -11.81 -15.38 -12.29
N TYR A 622 -12.17 -15.83 -11.09
CA TYR A 622 -12.76 -17.14 -10.86
C TYR A 622 -14.18 -17.18 -11.40
N SER A 623 -14.63 -18.37 -11.83
CA SER A 623 -16.03 -18.59 -12.17
C SER A 623 -16.95 -18.34 -10.97
N ARG A 624 -18.24 -18.04 -11.22
CA ARG A 624 -19.26 -17.82 -10.17
C ARG A 624 -19.25 -18.94 -9.12
N ALA A 625 -19.28 -20.19 -9.59
CA ALA A 625 -19.34 -21.38 -8.75
C ALA A 625 -18.14 -21.52 -7.80
N ARG A 626 -17.03 -20.80 -8.08
CA ARG A 626 -15.83 -20.79 -7.25
C ARG A 626 -15.73 -19.53 -6.40
N GLY A 627 -15.80 -18.35 -7.02
CA GLY A 627 -15.57 -17.07 -6.34
C GLY A 627 -16.57 -16.78 -5.21
N PHE A 628 -17.73 -17.42 -5.25
CA PHE A 628 -18.87 -17.13 -4.38
C PHE A 628 -19.42 -18.37 -3.67
N THR A 629 -18.58 -19.38 -3.39
CA THR A 629 -19.01 -20.57 -2.63
C THR A 629 -19.42 -20.22 -1.20
N PRO A 630 -20.34 -21.00 -0.57
CA PRO A 630 -20.64 -20.88 0.86
C PRO A 630 -19.38 -20.97 1.75
N ALA A 631 -18.40 -21.78 1.35
CA ALA A 631 -17.11 -21.89 2.05
C ALA A 631 -16.29 -20.60 1.97
N ALA A 632 -16.22 -19.94 0.80
CA ALA A 632 -15.57 -18.64 0.66
C ALA A 632 -16.31 -17.55 1.45
N GLU A 633 -17.64 -17.61 1.53
CA GLU A 633 -18.43 -16.68 2.34
C GLU A 633 -18.21 -16.85 3.85
N ALA A 634 -18.05 -18.09 4.31
CA ALA A 634 -17.74 -18.41 5.71
C ALA A 634 -16.32 -17.98 6.13
N ARG A 635 -15.42 -17.73 5.15
CA ARG A 635 -14.04 -17.25 5.36
C ARG A 635 -13.93 -15.73 5.53
N ARG A 636 -15.04 -14.98 5.55
CA ARG A 636 -15.02 -13.55 5.90
C ARG A 636 -14.30 -13.37 7.22
N VAL A 637 -13.14 -12.72 7.16
CA VAL A 637 -12.32 -12.45 8.33
C VAL A 637 -13.05 -11.47 9.23
N ARG A 638 -13.34 -11.87 10.47
CA ARG A 638 -13.97 -11.01 11.49
C ARG A 638 -12.96 -10.67 12.58
N PRO A 639 -12.94 -9.42 13.10
CA PRO A 639 -12.10 -9.06 14.23
C PRO A 639 -12.45 -9.88 15.48
N PRO A 640 -11.46 -10.28 16.31
CA PRO A 640 -11.74 -10.84 17.62
C PRO A 640 -12.52 -9.83 18.48
N GLY A 641 -13.69 -10.21 19.00
CA GLY A 641 -14.42 -9.40 19.98
C GLY A 641 -15.36 -8.32 19.43
N HIS A 642 -15.64 -8.27 18.12
CA HIS A 642 -16.81 -7.55 17.63
C HIS A 642 -18.08 -8.35 17.93
N ALA A 643 -18.59 -8.23 19.16
CA ALA A 643 -20.03 -8.11 19.31
C ALA A 643 -20.43 -6.85 18.54
N HIS A 644 -21.30 -6.97 17.55
CA HIS A 644 -21.85 -5.79 16.87
C HIS A 644 -22.36 -4.81 17.94
N GLY A 645 -21.86 -3.58 17.90
CA GLY A 645 -22.62 -2.42 18.36
C GLY A 645 -23.91 -2.43 17.54
N GLN A 646 -24.93 -2.99 18.16
CA GLN A 646 -26.22 -3.32 17.61
C GLN A 646 -27.06 -2.05 17.52
N LEU A 647 -27.49 -1.66 16.31
CA LEU A 647 -28.52 -0.63 16.16
C LEU A 647 -29.95 -1.18 16.34
N ASP A 648 -30.21 -2.50 16.27
CA ASP A 648 -31.59 -3.03 16.30
C ASP A 648 -31.81 -4.31 17.14
N GLY A 649 -31.25 -4.37 18.35
CA GLY A 649 -31.69 -5.23 19.48
C GLY A 649 -32.10 -6.70 19.26
N LYS A 650 -31.63 -7.42 18.22
CA LYS A 650 -31.88 -8.85 18.02
C LYS A 650 -30.59 -9.69 18.00
N PRO A 651 -30.43 -10.70 18.87
CA PRO A 651 -29.26 -11.56 18.85
C PRO A 651 -29.19 -12.30 17.51
N ASP A 652 -28.05 -12.16 16.84
CA ASP A 652 -27.77 -12.90 15.60
C ASP A 652 -27.16 -14.25 15.99
N ASN A 653 -27.95 -15.32 15.88
CA ASN A 653 -27.57 -16.68 16.28
C ASN A 653 -26.63 -17.37 15.25
N HIS A 654 -25.98 -16.61 14.36
CA HIS A 654 -25.06 -17.12 13.34
C HIS A 654 -23.61 -16.77 13.67
N ASN A 655 -23.12 -17.33 14.79
CA ASN A 655 -21.79 -17.08 15.34
C ASN A 655 -20.77 -18.18 14.96
N GLU A 656 -20.60 -18.45 13.66
CA GLU A 656 -19.60 -19.40 13.13
C GLU A 656 -18.74 -18.77 12.02
N GLY A 657 -18.17 -17.58 12.27
CA GLY A 657 -17.07 -17.06 11.44
C GLY A 657 -15.74 -17.69 11.87
N CYS A 658 -14.93 -18.17 10.92
CA CYS A 658 -13.66 -18.84 11.20
C CYS A 658 -12.69 -17.89 11.93
N ALA A 659 -12.53 -18.05 13.25
CA ALA A 659 -11.56 -17.29 14.03
C ALA A 659 -10.16 -17.45 13.39
N LEU A 660 -9.47 -16.32 13.17
CA LEU A 660 -8.08 -16.38 12.75
C LEU A 660 -7.24 -17.06 13.84
N PRO A 661 -6.22 -17.87 13.47
CA PRO A 661 -5.45 -18.60 14.44
C PRO A 661 -4.69 -17.64 15.35
N PRO A 662 -4.63 -17.89 16.67
CA PRO A 662 -3.94 -17.02 17.62
C PRO A 662 -2.47 -16.75 17.27
N GLU A 663 -1.79 -17.69 16.60
CA GLU A 663 -0.39 -17.57 16.18
C GLU A 663 -0.14 -16.46 15.15
N LEU A 664 -1.17 -16.03 14.42
CA LEU A 664 -1.06 -14.89 13.49
C LEU A 664 -1.01 -13.55 14.22
N PHE A 665 -1.29 -13.53 15.53
CA PHE A 665 -1.34 -12.32 16.33
C PHE A 665 -0.09 -12.15 17.20
N GLU A 666 0.19 -10.90 17.56
CA GLU A 666 1.11 -10.52 18.61
C GLU A 666 0.41 -9.58 19.59
N THR A 667 0.73 -9.69 20.87
CA THR A 667 0.24 -8.80 21.93
C THR A 667 1.42 -8.00 22.49
N ARG A 668 1.29 -6.67 22.50
CA ARG A 668 2.36 -5.77 22.95
C ARG A 668 1.79 -4.55 23.66
N GLU A 669 2.55 -4.04 24.63
CA GLU A 669 2.26 -2.75 25.24
C GLU A 669 2.49 -1.60 24.24
N SER A 670 1.56 -0.66 24.21
CA SER A 670 1.58 0.52 23.34
C SER A 670 1.26 1.79 24.14
N GLY A 671 1.48 2.96 23.56
CA GLY A 671 1.07 4.23 24.16
C GLY A 671 -0.45 4.42 24.23
N LEU A 672 -1.24 3.48 23.71
CA LEU A 672 -2.70 3.46 23.74
C LEU A 672 -3.26 2.36 24.67
N GLY A 673 -2.40 1.54 25.28
CA GLY A 673 -2.77 0.35 26.05
C GLY A 673 -2.18 -0.94 25.47
N THR A 674 -2.62 -2.10 25.99
CA THR A 674 -2.20 -3.41 25.50
C THR A 674 -2.86 -3.69 24.14
N LEU A 675 -2.08 -3.73 23.08
CA LEU A 675 -2.53 -3.94 21.71
C LEU A 675 -2.28 -5.40 21.29
N THR A 676 -3.34 -6.11 20.90
CA THR A 676 -3.22 -7.39 20.18
C THR A 676 -3.58 -7.19 18.72
N ALA A 677 -2.66 -7.44 17.80
CA ALA A 677 -2.85 -7.19 16.38
C ALA A 677 -2.16 -8.25 15.51
N LEU A 678 -2.56 -8.35 14.24
CA LEU A 678 -1.94 -9.28 13.28
C LEU A 678 -0.46 -8.98 13.10
N ARG A 679 0.40 -10.01 13.11
CA ARG A 679 1.81 -9.90 12.70
C ARG A 679 1.91 -9.57 11.21
N HIS A 680 3.06 -9.06 10.76
CA HIS A 680 3.34 -8.97 9.33
C HIS A 680 3.44 -10.39 8.73
N SER A 681 2.89 -10.58 7.53
CA SER A 681 2.74 -11.91 6.92
C SER A 681 3.99 -12.44 6.22
N ALA A 682 4.98 -11.59 5.94
CA ALA A 682 6.25 -12.04 5.38
C ALA A 682 7.24 -12.48 6.47
N ALA A 683 7.99 -13.53 6.17
CA ALA A 683 9.24 -13.88 6.83
C ALA A 683 10.40 -13.80 5.82
N VAL A 684 11.54 -13.29 6.26
CA VAL A 684 12.77 -13.21 5.46
C VAL A 684 13.86 -13.99 6.19
N GLU A 685 14.46 -14.97 5.51
CA GLU A 685 15.51 -15.82 6.06
C GLU A 685 16.69 -15.00 6.61
N GLY A 686 17.13 -15.31 7.83
CA GLY A 686 18.27 -14.66 8.44
C GLY A 686 18.05 -13.19 8.84
N ARG A 687 16.80 -12.69 8.82
CA ARG A 687 16.47 -11.28 9.05
C ARG A 687 15.30 -11.09 10.00
N ARG A 688 15.33 -9.98 10.74
CA ARG A 688 14.23 -9.59 11.62
C ARG A 688 13.10 -8.96 10.79
N VAL A 689 11.87 -9.41 11.03
CA VAL A 689 10.65 -8.87 10.41
C VAL A 689 9.59 -8.66 11.49
N GLY A 690 8.90 -7.53 11.46
CA GLY A 690 7.89 -7.11 12.43
C GLY A 690 8.05 -5.65 12.87
N TRP A 691 7.06 -5.12 13.60
CA TRP A 691 7.06 -3.72 14.03
C TRP A 691 7.64 -3.59 15.43
N HIS A 692 8.62 -2.71 15.65
CA HIS A 692 9.24 -2.55 16.96
C HIS A 692 8.76 -1.32 17.74
N VAL A 693 8.42 -0.25 17.02
CA VAL A 693 7.74 0.93 17.57
C VAL A 693 6.24 0.65 17.62
N MET A 694 5.63 0.78 18.80
CA MET A 694 4.20 0.53 18.97
C MET A 694 3.40 1.84 18.90
N PRO A 695 2.13 1.79 18.46
CA PRO A 695 1.25 2.96 18.37
C PRO A 695 1.19 3.79 19.65
N LYS A 696 1.02 5.09 19.49
CA LYS A 696 0.78 6.08 20.56
C LYS A 696 -0.10 7.21 20.00
N PRO A 697 -0.65 8.10 20.84
CA PRO A 697 -1.43 9.23 20.35
C PRO A 697 -0.66 10.01 19.28
N LEU A 698 -1.33 10.37 18.18
CA LEU A 698 -0.68 11.08 17.07
C LEU A 698 0.01 12.36 17.55
N GLY A 699 1.22 12.61 17.05
CA GLY A 699 1.99 13.80 17.41
C GLY A 699 2.80 13.66 18.70
N SER A 700 2.83 12.47 19.31
CA SER A 700 3.59 12.24 20.55
C SER A 700 5.11 12.08 20.33
N ASP A 701 5.62 12.13 19.10
CA ASP A 701 7.06 12.12 18.80
C ASP A 701 7.58 13.52 18.47
N GLU A 702 8.84 13.75 18.87
CA GLU A 702 9.59 14.92 18.43
C GLU A 702 9.94 14.85 16.94
N PRO A 703 9.90 15.98 16.20
CA PRO A 703 10.21 16.08 14.77
C PRO A 703 11.73 15.99 14.51
N ARG A 704 12.33 14.86 14.87
CA ARG A 704 13.76 14.56 14.67
C ARG A 704 14.00 13.08 14.40
N TRP A 705 15.02 12.78 13.60
CA TRP A 705 15.55 11.43 13.45
C TRP A 705 16.15 10.95 14.78
N VAL A 706 15.97 9.65 15.07
CA VAL A 706 16.53 8.97 16.24
C VAL A 706 17.47 7.87 15.76
#